data_AF-A0A1G2FDY1-F1
#
_entry.id   AF-A0A1G2FDY1-F1
#
_cell.length_a   1.000
_cell.length_b   1.000
_cell.length_c   1.000
_cell.angle_alpha   90.00
_cell.angle_beta   90.00
_cell.angle_gamma   90.00
#
_symmetry.space_group_name_H-M   'P 1'
#
loop_
_entity.id
_entity.type
_entity.pdbx_description
1 polymer ?
#
loop_
_entity_poly.entity_id
_entity_poly.type
_entity_poly.pdbx_seq_one_letter_code
_entity_poly.pdbx_strand_id
1 'polypeptide(L)'
;MKHKYIILTFLSILVLSANFVSVKAAELEDLPDAGLTPQSSYYFLDRFGDWVKLNIFTFNAVRKAEVRAGIAEERLAELNEVSEKTPEQTDIIEKLEEKIQEIVEKVNNETESLDGKNKDISRLMEILNSFSLKRHEVLERAMEKASDEAKDKIEKALENVYEQAEKRREILLKQKEKGFISEEKARLIIENNLTKLKEQLERRKERIEEIEDEALKERLENIIEKKLEALENEILELESNDNLKEVRENIREIKKEAIKSILQTRQELRLHSTTTEEVLEEIHEDRLDLKARVLEIIKEVEEKISAIEEKINQLKADGVSVPASVDSLLTNGKKHLENGKAALGEEKIGRAFGQAMAALKNVRNAQNILERVLKGYKELPEKILGLKEDLAEIKGKIESLGQAIPEEIKRLFREAEEEINKVESLLSESDFREAWRHFEIAKKIIKKLEHFLDRLEEGEELIEETIERQREILKDRLERVKDILRFKRLDEREELIEKMPEPIRPKQGEGIICAQVLTPARNIKTKECRVFKNSCLAEGWQRDLDCREKENNELKTRLDSPGSETTTDSLRNFKGEEDTPRDEMTTKTIDLTAKQWEFSPNPIKVKKGTKVILNIKSIDVNHGFSLPEFNVSIDLKPGKTEKAEFLASKSGRFPFKCSVFCGAGHQTMTGALIIED
;
A
#
# COMPACT_ATOMS: atom_id res chain seq x y z
N MET A 1 -44.37 -43.21 -33.34
CA MET A 1 -44.59 -41.76 -33.12
C MET A 1 -44.74 -41.52 -31.63
N LYS A 2 -43.95 -40.56 -31.08
CA LYS A 2 -44.16 -39.86 -29.78
C LYS A 2 -44.03 -40.78 -28.53
N HIS A 3 -43.02 -40.71 -27.66
CA HIS A 3 -42.36 -39.56 -27.04
C HIS A 3 -40.87 -39.87 -26.78
N LYS A 4 -39.96 -39.36 -27.61
CA LYS A 4 -38.96 -38.34 -27.24
C LYS A 4 -39.49 -37.31 -26.22
N TYR A 5 -38.56 -36.83 -25.39
CA TYR A 5 -38.64 -35.82 -24.32
C TYR A 5 -38.87 -36.37 -22.91
N ILE A 6 -37.77 -36.41 -22.14
CA ILE A 6 -37.56 -36.40 -20.66
C ILE A 6 -36.33 -37.29 -20.26
N ILE A 7 -35.26 -37.32 -21.07
CA ILE A 7 -33.93 -37.85 -20.64
C ILE A 7 -32.81 -37.00 -21.27
N LEU A 8 -32.92 -35.67 -21.23
CA LEU A 8 -31.89 -34.78 -21.81
C LEU A 8 -31.79 -33.39 -21.16
N THR A 9 -32.15 -33.24 -19.88
CA THR A 9 -32.00 -31.98 -19.13
C THR A 9 -31.62 -32.18 -17.66
N PHE A 10 -30.79 -33.18 -17.36
CA PHE A 10 -30.19 -33.34 -16.01
C PHE A 10 -28.70 -33.74 -16.03
N LEU A 11 -28.05 -33.60 -17.19
CA LEU A 11 -26.62 -33.87 -17.37
C LEU A 11 -25.87 -32.66 -17.94
N SER A 12 -26.29 -31.44 -17.53
CA SER A 12 -25.64 -30.18 -17.90
C SER A 12 -25.55 -29.17 -16.75
N ILE A 13 -25.72 -29.60 -15.49
CA ILE A 13 -25.58 -28.75 -14.29
C ILE A 13 -24.67 -29.43 -13.25
N LEU A 14 -23.63 -30.14 -13.71
CA LEU A 14 -22.62 -30.70 -12.80
C LEU A 14 -21.21 -30.76 -13.41
N VAL A 15 -20.93 -29.85 -14.36
CA VAL A 15 -19.59 -29.55 -14.89
C VAL A 15 -19.44 -28.03 -15.07
N LEU A 16 -19.97 -27.25 -14.12
CA LEU A 16 -19.80 -25.80 -14.00
C LEU A 16 -19.48 -25.40 -12.55
N SER A 17 -18.76 -26.27 -11.85
CA SER A 17 -18.01 -25.93 -10.64
C SER A 17 -16.59 -26.49 -10.74
N ALA A 18 -16.02 -26.45 -11.94
CA ALA A 18 -14.58 -26.50 -12.11
C ALA A 18 -14.06 -25.09 -11.87
N ASN A 19 -13.05 -24.99 -11.01
CA ASN A 19 -12.16 -23.86 -10.89
C ASN A 19 -12.71 -22.61 -10.17
N PHE A 20 -13.31 -22.79 -8.99
CA PHE A 20 -12.85 -21.93 -7.91
C PHE A 20 -11.57 -22.58 -7.37
N VAL A 21 -10.47 -22.40 -8.11
CA VAL A 21 -9.18 -22.34 -7.46
C VAL A 21 -9.31 -21.12 -6.57
N SER A 22 -9.59 -21.33 -5.28
CA SER A 22 -9.25 -20.31 -4.31
C SER A 22 -7.78 -20.01 -4.57
N VAL A 23 -7.50 -18.84 -5.14
CA VAL A 23 -6.18 -18.26 -5.18
C VAL A 23 -5.77 -18.24 -3.72
N LYS A 24 -4.99 -19.25 -3.31
CA LYS A 24 -4.29 -19.19 -2.03
C LYS A 24 -3.51 -17.91 -2.13
N ALA A 25 -3.82 -16.94 -1.26
CA ALA A 25 -3.00 -15.77 -1.06
C ALA A 25 -1.55 -16.24 -1.07
N ALA A 26 -0.79 -15.86 -2.09
CA ALA A 26 0.62 -16.21 -2.18
C ALA A 26 1.25 -15.76 -0.85
N GLU A 27 1.75 -16.71 -0.06
CA GLU A 27 2.46 -16.39 1.17
C GLU A 27 3.52 -15.35 0.83
N LEU A 28 3.46 -14.21 1.52
CA LEU A 28 4.49 -13.18 1.42
C LEU A 28 5.83 -13.86 1.71
N GLU A 29 6.82 -13.62 0.86
CA GLU A 29 8.15 -14.16 1.05
C GLU A 29 8.69 -13.79 2.44
N ASP A 30 9.12 -14.79 3.23
CA ASP A 30 9.42 -14.74 4.68
C ASP A 30 9.89 -13.36 5.16
N LEU A 31 8.94 -12.54 5.62
CA LEU A 31 9.25 -11.44 6.53
C LEU A 31 9.69 -12.04 7.86
N PRO A 32 10.59 -11.38 8.61
CA PRO A 32 10.85 -11.78 9.98
C PRO A 32 9.55 -11.73 10.80
N ASP A 33 9.52 -12.46 11.92
CA ASP A 33 8.43 -12.34 12.87
C ASP A 33 8.29 -10.87 13.32
N ALA A 34 7.08 -10.31 13.24
CA ALA A 34 6.78 -8.94 13.63
C ALA A 34 7.03 -8.71 15.14
N GLY A 35 7.16 -9.78 15.93
CA GLY A 35 7.52 -9.70 17.34
C GLY A 35 6.53 -8.87 18.14
N LEU A 36 7.01 -7.86 18.87
CA LEU A 36 6.14 -6.90 19.56
C LEU A 36 5.78 -5.77 18.59
N THR A 37 4.50 -5.62 18.28
CA THR A 37 4.01 -4.49 17.48
C THR A 37 3.83 -3.23 18.33
N PRO A 38 3.71 -2.03 17.71
CA PRO A 38 3.45 -0.78 18.45
C PRO A 38 2.16 -0.78 19.28
N GLN A 39 1.26 -1.74 19.06
CA GLN A 39 0.03 -1.93 19.84
C GLN A 39 0.31 -2.56 21.22
N SER A 40 1.45 -3.21 21.40
CA SER A 40 1.84 -3.85 22.66
C SER A 40 2.39 -2.84 23.67
N SER A 41 1.94 -2.92 24.92
CA SER A 41 2.49 -2.11 26.03
C SER A 41 3.97 -2.37 26.31
N TYR A 42 4.52 -3.48 25.80
CA TYR A 42 5.93 -3.86 25.96
C TYR A 42 6.80 -3.49 24.77
N TYR A 43 6.28 -2.76 23.77
CA TYR A 43 7.02 -2.36 22.57
C TYR A 43 8.34 -1.63 22.85
N PHE A 44 8.47 -0.98 24.01
CA PHE A 44 9.73 -0.34 24.42
C PHE A 44 10.91 -1.33 24.56
N LEU A 45 10.64 -2.61 24.88
CA LEU A 45 11.68 -3.64 24.97
C LEU A 45 12.29 -3.95 23.62
N ASP A 46 11.47 -3.89 22.59
CA ASP A 46 11.89 -4.12 21.21
C ASP A 46 12.81 -2.98 20.73
N ARG A 47 12.46 -1.73 21.04
CA ARG A 47 13.34 -0.56 20.82
C ARG A 47 14.65 -0.63 21.59
N PHE A 48 14.64 -1.18 22.81
CA PHE A 48 15.86 -1.43 23.57
C PHE A 48 16.71 -2.51 22.89
N GLY A 49 16.09 -3.57 22.37
CA GLY A 49 16.73 -4.60 21.56
C GLY A 49 17.47 -4.03 20.36
N ASP A 50 16.83 -3.16 19.58
CA ASP A 50 17.45 -2.46 18.45
C ASP A 50 18.71 -1.70 18.86
N TRP A 51 18.61 -0.94 19.96
CA TRP A 51 19.74 -0.20 20.50
C TRP A 51 20.90 -1.13 20.89
N VAL A 52 20.60 -2.26 21.54
CA VAL A 52 21.61 -3.26 21.92
C VAL A 52 22.29 -3.87 20.69
N LYS A 53 21.49 -4.30 19.69
CA LYS A 53 21.99 -4.86 18.42
C LYS A 53 22.98 -3.88 17.75
N LEU A 54 22.65 -2.58 17.71
CA LEU A 54 23.45 -1.55 17.04
C LEU A 54 24.70 -1.10 17.80
N ASN A 55 24.63 -1.00 19.13
CA ASN A 55 25.65 -0.29 19.91
C ASN A 55 26.56 -1.20 20.74
N ILE A 56 26.10 -2.40 21.11
CA ILE A 56 26.86 -3.31 21.98
C ILE A 56 27.53 -4.42 21.19
N PHE A 57 26.80 -5.02 20.24
CA PHE A 57 27.29 -6.19 19.51
C PHE A 57 27.84 -5.88 18.11
N THR A 58 27.73 -4.63 17.66
CA THR A 58 28.11 -4.24 16.30
C THR A 58 29.11 -3.07 16.30
N PHE A 59 30.32 -3.33 15.80
CA PHE A 59 31.42 -2.35 15.84
C PHE A 59 31.81 -1.80 14.46
N ASN A 60 31.72 -2.61 13.41
CA ASN A 60 32.08 -2.23 12.05
C ASN A 60 30.97 -1.39 11.38
N ALA A 61 31.33 -0.30 10.68
CA ALA A 61 30.39 0.60 10.02
C ALA A 61 29.50 -0.09 8.96
N VAL A 62 30.06 -0.98 8.14
CA VAL A 62 29.29 -1.80 7.17
C VAL A 62 28.29 -2.67 7.93
N ARG A 63 28.77 -3.38 8.96
CA ARG A 63 27.89 -4.24 9.77
C ARG A 63 26.80 -3.45 10.50
N LYS A 64 27.08 -2.22 10.94
CA LYS A 64 26.08 -1.33 11.53
C LYS A 64 24.99 -0.97 10.53
N ALA A 65 25.36 -0.65 9.29
CA ALA A 65 24.39 -0.41 8.22
C ALA A 65 23.57 -1.67 7.90
N GLU A 66 24.19 -2.85 7.86
CA GLU A 66 23.47 -4.14 7.67
C GLU A 66 22.46 -4.39 8.80
N VAL A 67 22.84 -4.16 10.05
CA VAL A 67 21.94 -4.33 11.20
C VAL A 67 20.79 -3.31 11.16
N ARG A 68 21.03 -2.07 10.74
CA ARG A 68 19.96 -1.08 10.55
C ARG A 68 18.98 -1.49 9.45
N ALA A 69 19.47 -2.03 8.35
CA ALA A 69 18.62 -2.56 7.29
C ALA A 69 17.73 -3.70 7.81
N GLY A 70 18.28 -4.59 8.65
CA GLY A 70 17.49 -5.63 9.33
C GLY A 70 16.42 -5.06 10.28
N ILE A 71 16.72 -3.98 11.01
CA ILE A 71 15.71 -3.31 11.86
C ILE A 71 14.59 -2.70 11.01
N ALA A 72 14.90 -2.15 9.83
CA ALA A 72 13.88 -1.68 8.90
C ALA A 72 12.97 -2.82 8.42
N GLU A 73 13.54 -4.01 8.18
CA GLU A 73 12.79 -5.21 7.82
C GLU A 73 11.87 -5.71 8.96
N GLU A 74 12.33 -5.62 10.21
CA GLU A 74 11.49 -5.88 11.40
C GLU A 74 10.31 -4.88 11.47
N ARG A 75 10.56 -3.58 11.27
CA ARG A 75 9.47 -2.57 11.22
C ARG A 75 8.51 -2.82 10.06
N LEU A 76 9.01 -3.32 8.93
CA LEU A 76 8.17 -3.68 7.79
C LEU A 76 7.26 -4.87 8.10
N ALA A 77 7.73 -5.85 8.87
CA ALA A 77 6.91 -6.93 9.37
C ALA A 77 5.79 -6.42 10.31
N GLU A 78 6.10 -5.49 11.21
CA GLU A 78 5.08 -4.80 12.01
C GLU A 78 4.06 -4.06 11.14
N LEU A 79 4.51 -3.36 10.09
CA LEU A 79 3.62 -2.66 9.17
C LEU A 79 2.68 -3.65 8.47
N ASN A 80 3.20 -4.77 7.96
CA ASN A 80 2.40 -5.81 7.34
C ASN A 80 1.35 -6.36 8.32
N GLU A 81 1.78 -6.77 9.51
CA GLU A 81 0.91 -7.30 10.57
C GLU A 81 -0.21 -6.31 10.95
N VAL A 82 0.11 -5.04 11.19
CA VAL A 82 -0.86 -3.99 11.55
C VAL A 82 -1.81 -3.70 10.40
N SER A 83 -1.30 -3.58 9.17
CA SER A 83 -2.12 -3.33 7.98
C SER A 83 -3.06 -4.49 7.65
N GLU A 84 -2.70 -5.73 8.02
CA GLU A 84 -3.55 -6.91 7.81
C GLU A 84 -4.60 -7.08 8.92
N LYS A 85 -4.21 -6.93 10.18
CA LYS A 85 -5.07 -7.22 11.34
C LYS A 85 -5.95 -6.06 11.77
N THR A 86 -5.46 -4.83 11.63
CA THR A 86 -6.11 -3.60 12.12
C THR A 86 -5.93 -2.45 11.11
N PRO A 87 -6.41 -2.60 9.86
CA PRO A 87 -6.24 -1.61 8.79
C PRO A 87 -6.82 -0.23 9.14
N GLU A 88 -7.78 -0.16 10.06
CA GLU A 88 -8.38 1.08 10.54
C GLU A 88 -7.43 1.94 11.41
N GLN A 89 -6.30 1.38 11.88
CA GLN A 89 -5.32 2.11 12.70
C GLN A 89 -4.32 2.88 11.82
N THR A 90 -4.85 3.80 11.01
CA THR A 90 -4.10 4.59 10.03
C THR A 90 -2.93 5.34 10.66
N ASP A 91 -3.11 5.93 11.84
CA ASP A 91 -2.05 6.63 12.59
C ASP A 91 -0.85 5.73 12.91
N ILE A 92 -1.06 4.43 13.16
CA ILE A 92 0.03 3.50 13.46
C ILE A 92 0.74 3.08 12.19
N ILE A 93 -0.01 2.80 11.13
CA ILE A 93 0.51 2.48 9.79
C ILE A 93 1.41 3.61 9.29
N GLU A 94 0.92 4.86 9.38
CA GLU A 94 1.69 6.04 8.98
C GLU A 94 2.97 6.22 9.80
N LYS A 95 2.89 6.12 11.13
CA LYS A 95 4.06 6.24 12.01
C LYS A 95 5.09 5.13 11.78
N LEU A 96 4.64 3.92 11.45
CA LEU A 96 5.54 2.82 11.10
C LEU A 96 6.23 3.11 9.77
N GLU A 97 5.49 3.59 8.78
CA GLU A 97 6.05 3.92 7.47
C GLU A 97 7.05 5.09 7.53
N GLU A 98 6.75 6.14 8.30
CA GLU A 98 7.70 7.23 8.56
C GLU A 98 9.00 6.74 9.20
N LYS A 99 8.91 5.82 10.17
CA LYS A 99 10.09 5.22 10.81
C LYS A 99 10.88 4.34 9.85
N ILE A 100 10.20 3.54 9.04
CA ILE A 100 10.84 2.73 8.00
C ILE A 100 11.61 3.64 7.05
N GLN A 101 10.97 4.71 6.58
CA GLN A 101 11.58 5.69 5.69
C GLN A 101 12.80 6.36 6.33
N GLU A 102 12.73 6.79 7.60
CA GLU A 102 13.87 7.39 8.32
C GLU A 102 15.07 6.42 8.39
N ILE A 103 14.83 5.15 8.72
CA ILE A 103 15.89 4.14 8.81
C ILE A 103 16.48 3.89 7.42
N VAL A 104 15.65 3.76 6.40
CA VAL A 104 16.08 3.49 5.02
C VAL A 104 16.91 4.65 4.46
N GLU A 105 16.49 5.89 4.66
CA GLU A 105 17.27 7.08 4.26
C GLU A 105 18.64 7.09 4.93
N LYS A 106 18.70 6.78 6.23
CA LYS A 106 19.95 6.68 6.94
C LYS A 106 20.85 5.59 6.38
N VAL A 107 20.31 4.41 6.09
CA VAL A 107 21.09 3.30 5.52
C VAL A 107 21.57 3.62 4.11
N ASN A 108 20.75 4.28 3.27
CA ASN A 108 21.15 4.70 1.93
C ASN A 108 22.32 5.71 2.00
N ASN A 109 22.22 6.74 2.84
CA ASN A 109 23.30 7.72 3.05
C ASN A 109 24.60 7.06 3.57
N GLU A 110 24.47 6.08 4.48
CA GLU A 110 25.62 5.30 4.96
C GLU A 110 26.21 4.44 3.85
N THR A 111 25.38 3.83 2.99
CA THR A 111 25.79 3.02 1.85
C THR A 111 26.62 3.84 0.86
N GLU A 112 26.16 5.03 0.48
CA GLU A 112 26.90 5.95 -0.38
C GLU A 112 28.23 6.38 0.24
N SER A 113 28.23 6.72 1.53
CA SER A 113 29.46 7.09 2.25
C SER A 113 30.47 5.93 2.31
N LEU A 114 29.99 4.70 2.51
CA LEU A 114 30.82 3.50 2.56
C LEU A 114 31.38 3.14 1.19
N ASP A 115 30.57 3.26 0.12
CA ASP A 115 31.03 3.08 -1.25
C ASP A 115 32.12 4.10 -1.63
N GLY A 116 31.92 5.38 -1.29
CA GLY A 116 32.90 6.45 -1.52
C GLY A 116 34.20 6.24 -0.74
N LYS A 117 34.16 5.49 0.37
CA LYS A 117 35.34 5.03 1.13
C LYS A 117 35.92 3.71 0.63
N ASN A 118 35.45 3.21 -0.52
CA ASN A 118 35.84 1.94 -1.12
C ASN A 118 35.75 0.77 -0.13
N LYS A 119 34.62 0.67 0.59
CA LYS A 119 34.31 -0.51 1.41
C LYS A 119 33.53 -1.53 0.60
N ASP A 120 33.77 -2.81 0.89
CA ASP A 120 32.91 -3.89 0.43
C ASP A 120 31.58 -3.80 1.16
N ILE A 121 30.54 -3.48 0.40
CA ILE A 121 29.16 -3.36 0.86
C ILE A 121 28.26 -4.40 0.18
N SER A 122 28.84 -5.41 -0.47
CA SER A 122 28.10 -6.38 -1.31
C SER A 122 26.95 -7.05 -0.56
N ARG A 123 27.17 -7.41 0.71
CA ARG A 123 26.13 -8.01 1.56
C ARG A 123 25.05 -7.01 1.97
N LEU A 124 25.43 -5.76 2.27
CA LEU A 124 24.48 -4.70 2.56
C LEU A 124 23.55 -4.45 1.36
N MET A 125 24.10 -4.50 0.15
CA MET A 125 23.33 -4.36 -1.08
C MET A 125 22.31 -5.48 -1.30
N GLU A 126 22.69 -6.72 -1.03
CA GLU A 126 21.75 -7.86 -1.06
C GLU A 126 20.58 -7.65 -0.10
N ILE A 127 20.87 -7.25 1.15
CA ILE A 127 19.85 -6.99 2.16
C ILE A 127 18.91 -5.87 1.69
N LEU A 128 19.46 -4.76 1.19
CA LEU A 128 18.66 -3.63 0.73
C LEU A 128 17.81 -3.94 -0.50
N ASN A 129 18.31 -4.76 -1.43
CA ASN A 129 17.55 -5.18 -2.60
C ASN A 129 16.39 -6.09 -2.19
N SER A 130 16.65 -7.10 -1.34
CA SER A 130 15.61 -7.97 -0.79
C SER A 130 14.55 -7.16 -0.01
N PHE A 131 15.01 -6.26 0.86
CA PHE A 131 14.14 -5.36 1.61
C PHE A 131 13.28 -4.49 0.70
N SER A 132 13.83 -3.95 -0.39
CA SER A 132 13.09 -3.12 -1.35
C SER A 132 11.93 -3.88 -1.99
N LEU A 133 12.16 -5.12 -2.40
CA LEU A 133 11.14 -5.97 -3.02
C LEU A 133 10.02 -6.31 -2.02
N LYS A 134 10.40 -6.61 -0.77
CA LYS A 134 9.46 -6.88 0.33
C LYS A 134 8.65 -5.64 0.68
N ARG A 135 9.30 -4.47 0.81
CA ARG A 135 8.65 -3.19 1.15
C ARG A 135 7.61 -2.81 0.13
N HIS A 136 7.95 -2.97 -1.15
CA HIS A 136 7.02 -2.73 -2.24
C HIS A 136 5.75 -3.59 -2.11
N GLU A 137 5.90 -4.88 -1.87
CA GLU A 137 4.76 -5.80 -1.76
C GLU A 137 3.88 -5.52 -0.52
N VAL A 138 4.48 -5.18 0.62
CA VAL A 138 3.73 -4.80 1.84
C VAL A 138 2.96 -3.50 1.63
N LEU A 139 3.59 -2.49 1.02
CA LEU A 139 2.94 -1.20 0.77
C LEU A 139 1.77 -1.33 -0.22
N GLU A 140 1.91 -2.13 -1.28
CA GLU A 140 0.80 -2.39 -2.20
C GLU A 140 -0.41 -3.03 -1.49
N ARG A 141 -0.18 -3.99 -0.60
CA ARG A 141 -1.25 -4.62 0.20
C ARG A 141 -1.87 -3.65 1.20
N ALA A 142 -1.04 -2.83 1.85
CA ALA A 142 -1.50 -1.83 2.79
C ALA A 142 -2.40 -0.80 2.08
N MET A 143 -2.08 -0.43 0.83
CA MET A 143 -2.87 0.50 0.03
C MET A 143 -4.31 0.02 -0.22
N GLU A 144 -4.52 -1.27 -0.47
CA GLU A 144 -5.86 -1.83 -0.71
C GLU A 144 -6.80 -1.67 0.49
N LYS A 145 -6.22 -1.63 1.70
CA LYS A 145 -6.97 -1.59 2.97
C LYS A 145 -6.94 -0.23 3.66
N ALA A 146 -6.12 0.69 3.18
CA ALA A 146 -5.90 2.00 3.77
C ALA A 146 -7.07 2.97 3.51
N SER A 147 -7.25 3.94 4.41
CA SER A 147 -8.09 5.11 4.16
C SER A 147 -7.53 5.97 3.03
N ASP A 148 -8.36 6.78 2.36
CA ASP A 148 -7.91 7.64 1.25
C ASP A 148 -6.74 8.57 1.60
N GLU A 149 -6.72 9.15 2.81
CA GLU A 149 -5.62 9.99 3.29
C GLU A 149 -4.29 9.22 3.45
N ALA A 150 -4.36 7.95 3.84
CA ALA A 150 -3.21 7.08 3.98
C ALA A 150 -2.75 6.51 2.62
N LYS A 151 -3.67 6.33 1.65
CA LYS A 151 -3.33 5.89 0.29
C LYS A 151 -2.33 6.85 -0.38
N ASP A 152 -2.51 8.16 -0.26
CA ASP A 152 -1.57 9.16 -0.80
C ASP A 152 -0.15 9.01 -0.24
N LYS A 153 -0.03 8.76 1.08
CA LYS A 153 1.26 8.57 1.74
C LYS A 153 1.93 7.25 1.31
N ILE A 154 1.14 6.18 1.19
CA ILE A 154 1.61 4.87 0.74
C ILE A 154 2.04 4.93 -0.74
N GLU A 155 1.30 5.65 -1.58
CA GLU A 155 1.64 5.89 -2.99
C GLU A 155 3.00 6.59 -3.10
N LYS A 156 3.19 7.68 -2.36
CA LYS A 156 4.49 8.37 -2.29
C LYS A 156 5.61 7.48 -1.76
N ALA A 157 5.32 6.62 -0.79
CA ALA A 157 6.29 5.66 -0.28
C ALA A 157 6.70 4.64 -1.35
N LEU A 158 5.74 4.13 -2.13
CA LEU A 158 5.99 3.23 -3.26
C LEU A 158 6.86 3.90 -4.33
N GLU A 159 6.60 5.16 -4.67
CA GLU A 159 7.45 5.92 -5.61
C GLU A 159 8.90 6.01 -5.12
N ASN A 160 9.09 6.32 -3.84
CA ASN A 160 10.43 6.39 -3.22
C ASN A 160 11.17 5.05 -3.27
N VAL A 161 10.46 3.92 -3.17
CA VAL A 161 11.07 2.59 -3.26
C VAL A 161 11.74 2.40 -4.63
N TYR A 162 11.09 2.81 -5.72
CA TYR A 162 11.64 2.71 -7.07
C TYR A 162 12.84 3.63 -7.29
N GLU A 163 12.76 4.88 -6.84
CA GLU A 163 13.88 5.83 -6.97
C GLU A 163 15.14 5.32 -6.24
N GLN A 164 14.96 4.76 -5.04
CA GLN A 164 16.07 4.22 -4.28
C GLN A 164 16.65 2.94 -4.88
N ALA A 165 15.81 2.11 -5.53
CA ALA A 165 16.27 0.90 -6.22
C ALA A 165 17.21 1.25 -7.39
N GLU A 166 16.91 2.34 -8.12
CA GLU A 166 17.77 2.84 -9.20
C GLU A 166 19.15 3.27 -8.69
N LYS A 167 19.21 4.07 -7.62
CA LYS A 167 20.49 4.48 -7.00
C LYS A 167 21.31 3.28 -6.51
N ARG A 168 20.65 2.28 -5.92
CA ARG A 168 21.33 1.05 -5.46
C ARG A 168 21.90 0.24 -6.61
N ARG A 169 21.24 0.19 -7.78
CA ARG A 169 21.80 -0.46 -8.97
C ARG A 169 23.10 0.22 -9.43
N GLU A 170 23.13 1.55 -9.47
CA GLU A 170 24.36 2.28 -9.85
C GLU A 170 25.54 1.91 -8.92
N ILE A 171 25.28 1.83 -7.61
CA ILE A 171 26.29 1.41 -6.62
C ILE A 171 26.72 -0.04 -6.84
N LEU A 172 25.81 -0.93 -7.26
CA LEU A 172 26.10 -2.35 -7.51
C LEU A 172 27.13 -2.49 -8.63
N LEU A 173 26.90 -1.74 -9.69
CA LEU A 173 27.76 -1.70 -10.86
C LEU A 173 29.13 -1.12 -10.52
N LYS A 174 29.18 -0.04 -9.73
CA LYS A 174 30.45 0.50 -9.22
C LYS A 174 31.20 -0.51 -8.36
N GLN A 175 30.51 -1.25 -7.48
CA GLN A 175 31.14 -2.27 -6.63
C GLN A 175 31.71 -3.44 -7.45
N LYS A 176 31.01 -3.84 -8.52
CA LYS A 176 31.51 -4.79 -9.53
C LYS A 176 32.75 -4.26 -10.24
N GLU A 177 32.72 -3.01 -10.75
CA GLU A 177 33.86 -2.37 -11.42
C GLU A 177 35.09 -2.24 -10.50
N LYS A 178 34.87 -1.98 -9.20
CA LYS A 178 35.91 -1.96 -8.17
C LYS A 178 36.42 -3.35 -7.78
N GLY A 179 35.78 -4.44 -8.25
CA GLY A 179 36.16 -5.81 -7.98
C GLY A 179 35.70 -6.37 -6.62
N PHE A 180 34.80 -5.68 -5.90
CA PHE A 180 34.23 -6.20 -4.65
C PHE A 180 33.19 -7.30 -4.90
N ILE A 181 32.53 -7.26 -6.07
CA ILE A 181 31.49 -8.20 -6.47
C ILE A 181 31.99 -8.97 -7.69
N SER A 182 31.93 -10.31 -7.63
CA SER A 182 32.25 -11.15 -8.78
C SER A 182 31.18 -11.06 -9.87
N GLU A 183 31.53 -11.42 -11.10
CA GLU A 183 30.60 -11.53 -12.23
C GLU A 183 29.36 -12.36 -11.86
N GLU A 184 29.60 -13.55 -11.30
CA GLU A 184 28.57 -14.49 -10.88
C GLU A 184 27.65 -13.89 -9.81
N LYS A 185 28.22 -13.15 -8.86
CA LYS A 185 27.45 -12.52 -7.78
C LYS A 185 26.59 -11.37 -8.30
N ALA A 186 27.14 -10.52 -9.17
CA ALA A 186 26.37 -9.47 -9.83
C ALA A 186 25.22 -10.07 -10.65
N ARG A 187 25.49 -11.16 -11.39
CA ARG A 187 24.47 -11.91 -12.13
C ARG A 187 23.35 -12.38 -11.22
N LEU A 188 23.67 -13.07 -10.12
CA LEU A 188 22.66 -13.60 -9.19
C LEU A 188 21.77 -12.49 -8.60
N ILE A 189 22.35 -11.33 -8.26
CA ILE A 189 21.58 -10.20 -7.73
C ILE A 189 20.60 -9.65 -8.77
N ILE A 190 21.08 -9.42 -9.99
CA ILE A 190 20.25 -8.90 -11.10
C ILE A 190 19.18 -9.91 -11.50
N GLU A 191 19.56 -11.18 -11.62
CA GLU A 191 18.67 -12.29 -11.95
C GLU A 191 17.51 -12.40 -10.95
N ASN A 192 17.83 -12.40 -9.66
CA ASN A 192 16.83 -12.45 -8.60
C ASN A 192 15.90 -11.23 -8.62
N ASN A 193 16.45 -10.02 -8.82
CA ASN A 193 15.65 -8.81 -8.90
C ASN A 193 14.67 -8.83 -10.08
N LEU A 194 15.15 -9.13 -11.29
CA LEU A 194 14.31 -9.24 -12.48
C LEU A 194 13.20 -10.29 -12.30
N THR A 195 13.56 -11.46 -11.76
CA THR A 195 12.61 -12.55 -11.54
C THR A 195 11.52 -12.12 -10.56
N LYS A 196 11.91 -11.52 -9.42
CA LYS A 196 10.98 -11.10 -8.38
C LYS A 196 10.08 -9.96 -8.83
N LEU A 197 10.62 -8.96 -9.52
CA LEU A 197 9.82 -7.87 -10.07
C LEU A 197 8.83 -8.39 -11.11
N LYS A 198 9.25 -9.31 -12.00
CA LYS A 198 8.37 -9.97 -12.97
C LYS A 198 7.23 -10.71 -12.28
N GLU A 199 7.56 -11.57 -11.31
CA GLU A 199 6.55 -12.33 -10.56
C GLU A 199 5.55 -11.42 -9.82
N GLN A 200 6.05 -10.36 -9.18
CA GLN A 200 5.16 -9.42 -8.49
C GLN A 200 4.28 -8.63 -9.47
N LEU A 201 4.78 -8.30 -10.67
CA LEU A 201 4.01 -7.67 -11.74
C LEU A 201 2.88 -8.60 -12.20
N GLU A 202 3.19 -9.86 -12.50
CA GLU A 202 2.23 -10.87 -12.94
C GLU A 202 1.14 -11.10 -11.90
N ARG A 203 1.52 -11.29 -10.62
CA ARG A 203 0.56 -11.44 -9.51
C ARG A 203 -0.36 -10.23 -9.35
N ARG A 204 0.16 -9.02 -9.58
CA ARG A 204 -0.62 -7.79 -9.35
C ARG A 204 -1.61 -7.54 -10.47
N LYS A 205 -1.18 -7.77 -11.70
CA LYS A 205 -2.01 -7.66 -12.89
C LYS A 205 -3.31 -8.46 -12.76
N GLU A 206 -3.22 -9.73 -12.33
CA GLU A 206 -4.39 -10.58 -12.10
C GLU A 206 -5.36 -9.99 -11.06
N ARG A 207 -4.83 -9.32 -10.02
CA ARG A 207 -5.65 -8.71 -8.96
C ARG A 207 -6.32 -7.40 -9.37
N ILE A 208 -5.71 -6.58 -10.24
CA ILE A 208 -6.30 -5.27 -10.62
C ILE A 208 -7.62 -5.44 -11.37
N GLU A 209 -7.75 -6.50 -12.17
CA GLU A 209 -8.99 -6.79 -12.90
C GLU A 209 -10.17 -7.11 -11.96
N GLU A 210 -9.88 -7.54 -10.72
CA GLU A 210 -10.89 -7.89 -9.71
C GLU A 210 -11.32 -6.70 -8.84
N ILE A 211 -10.69 -5.53 -8.99
CA ILE A 211 -10.97 -4.34 -8.16
C ILE A 211 -12.16 -3.56 -8.73
N GLU A 212 -13.25 -3.46 -7.95
CA GLU A 212 -14.45 -2.69 -8.30
C GLU A 212 -14.30 -1.17 -8.05
N ASP A 213 -13.45 -0.76 -7.11
CA ASP A 213 -13.19 0.65 -6.80
C ASP A 213 -12.29 1.27 -7.87
N GLU A 214 -12.89 2.03 -8.80
CA GLU A 214 -12.19 2.68 -9.90
C GLU A 214 -11.09 3.66 -9.44
N ALA A 215 -11.26 4.34 -8.30
CA ALA A 215 -10.25 5.26 -7.79
C ALA A 215 -9.03 4.52 -7.23
N LEU A 216 -9.26 3.39 -6.55
CA LEU A 216 -8.18 2.50 -6.11
C LEU A 216 -7.50 1.83 -7.31
N LYS A 217 -8.29 1.43 -8.32
CA LYS A 217 -7.79 0.83 -9.55
C LYS A 217 -6.84 1.75 -10.30
N GLU A 218 -7.22 3.02 -10.51
CA GLU A 218 -6.38 4.03 -11.17
C GLU A 218 -5.04 4.21 -10.43
N ARG A 219 -5.05 4.29 -9.10
CA ARG A 219 -3.82 4.39 -8.29
C ARG A 219 -2.92 3.18 -8.47
N LEU A 220 -3.50 1.98 -8.47
CA LEU A 220 -2.73 0.75 -8.63
C LEU A 220 -2.21 0.57 -10.07
N GLU A 221 -2.95 1.03 -11.08
CA GLU A 221 -2.47 1.10 -12.46
C GLU A 221 -1.26 2.04 -12.58
N ASN A 222 -1.29 3.21 -11.92
CA ASN A 222 -0.13 4.11 -11.86
C ASN A 222 1.09 3.44 -11.19
N ILE A 223 0.88 2.68 -10.12
CA ILE A 223 1.96 1.92 -9.45
C ILE A 223 2.50 0.82 -10.36
N ILE A 224 1.65 0.09 -11.08
CA ILE A 224 2.08 -0.88 -12.09
C ILE A 224 2.89 -0.19 -13.18
N GLU A 225 2.47 0.98 -13.66
CA GLU A 225 3.23 1.75 -14.64
C GLU A 225 4.65 2.05 -14.12
N LYS A 226 4.78 2.50 -12.86
CA LYS A 226 6.10 2.71 -12.23
C LYS A 226 6.93 1.43 -12.14
N LYS A 227 6.29 0.29 -11.88
CA LYS A 227 6.94 -1.03 -11.85
C LYS A 227 7.45 -1.45 -13.22
N LEU A 228 6.63 -1.26 -14.25
CA LEU A 228 6.97 -1.50 -15.64
C LEU A 228 8.17 -0.62 -16.01
N GLU A 229 8.12 0.68 -15.71
CA GLU A 229 9.25 1.59 -15.93
C GLU A 229 10.54 1.10 -15.22
N ALA A 230 10.44 0.64 -13.97
CA ALA A 230 11.59 0.13 -13.23
C ALA A 230 12.20 -1.14 -13.86
N LEU A 231 11.36 -2.07 -14.31
CA LEU A 231 11.77 -3.29 -15.03
C LEU A 231 12.41 -2.95 -16.39
N GLU A 232 11.78 -2.06 -17.15
CA GLU A 232 12.29 -1.58 -18.44
C GLU A 232 13.66 -0.93 -18.28
N ASN A 233 13.81 -0.05 -17.28
CA ASN A 233 15.09 0.61 -17.00
C ASN A 233 16.18 -0.41 -16.63
N GLU A 234 15.85 -1.44 -15.85
CA GLU A 234 16.81 -2.50 -15.50
C GLU A 234 17.26 -3.30 -16.73
N ILE A 235 16.34 -3.63 -17.64
CA ILE A 235 16.66 -4.30 -18.91
C ILE A 235 17.52 -3.39 -19.80
N LEU A 236 17.14 -2.12 -19.96
CA LEU A 236 17.88 -1.17 -20.78
C LEU A 236 19.28 -0.89 -20.22
N GLU A 237 19.43 -0.83 -18.90
CA GLU A 237 20.72 -0.67 -18.23
C GLU A 237 21.65 -1.84 -18.56
N LEU A 238 21.14 -3.07 -18.53
CA LEU A 238 21.88 -4.27 -18.94
C LEU A 238 22.32 -4.24 -20.41
N GLU A 239 21.48 -3.71 -21.29
CA GLU A 239 21.85 -3.53 -22.71
C GLU A 239 22.84 -2.40 -22.94
N SER A 240 22.73 -1.33 -22.14
CA SER A 240 23.54 -0.12 -22.27
C SER A 240 24.89 -0.21 -21.56
N ASN A 241 25.15 -1.25 -20.75
CA ASN A 241 26.39 -1.35 -20.02
C ASN A 241 27.32 -2.39 -20.65
N ASP A 242 28.36 -1.92 -21.34
CA ASP A 242 29.36 -2.78 -21.98
C ASP A 242 30.07 -3.71 -20.97
N ASN A 243 30.19 -3.30 -19.69
CA ASN A 243 30.79 -4.10 -18.61
C ASN A 243 29.88 -5.23 -18.11
N LEU A 244 28.61 -5.27 -18.52
CA LEU A 244 27.64 -6.29 -18.15
C LEU A 244 27.37 -7.31 -19.25
N LYS A 245 28.17 -7.29 -20.33
CA LYS A 245 27.95 -8.18 -21.48
C LYS A 245 27.82 -9.65 -21.08
N GLU A 246 28.67 -10.15 -20.19
CA GLU A 246 28.60 -11.55 -19.74
C GLU A 246 27.36 -11.82 -18.87
N VAL A 247 27.04 -10.93 -17.92
CA VAL A 247 25.78 -11.01 -17.15
C VAL A 247 24.58 -11.06 -18.09
N ARG A 248 24.49 -10.14 -19.05
CA ARG A 248 23.39 -10.01 -20.02
C ARG A 248 23.16 -11.31 -20.80
N GLU A 249 24.22 -11.93 -21.32
CA GLU A 249 24.08 -13.19 -22.06
C GLU A 249 23.61 -14.33 -21.16
N ASN A 250 24.11 -14.38 -19.92
CA ASN A 250 23.76 -15.44 -18.97
C ASN A 250 22.31 -15.37 -18.48
N ILE A 251 21.68 -14.19 -18.48
CA ILE A 251 20.28 -13.99 -18.04
C ILE A 251 19.31 -13.75 -19.21
N ARG A 252 19.72 -14.08 -20.45
CA ARG A 252 18.96 -13.78 -21.67
C ARG A 252 17.52 -14.28 -21.64
N GLU A 253 17.29 -15.51 -21.18
CA GLU A 253 15.93 -16.08 -21.12
C GLU A 253 15.06 -15.37 -20.08
N ILE A 254 15.61 -15.04 -18.91
CA ILE A 254 14.90 -14.31 -17.85
C ILE A 254 14.54 -12.89 -18.32
N LYS A 255 15.46 -12.24 -19.02
CA LYS A 255 15.21 -10.93 -19.66
C LYS A 255 14.08 -11.03 -20.68
N LYS A 256 14.06 -12.04 -21.54
CA LYS A 256 12.98 -12.24 -22.51
C LYS A 256 11.63 -12.47 -21.85
N GLU A 257 11.59 -13.28 -20.79
CA GLU A 257 10.37 -13.49 -20.01
C GLU A 257 9.90 -12.18 -19.37
N ALA A 258 10.79 -11.40 -18.76
CA ALA A 258 10.45 -10.11 -18.18
C ALA A 258 9.89 -9.14 -19.24
N ILE A 259 10.51 -9.05 -20.42
CA ILE A 259 10.02 -8.24 -21.53
C ILE A 259 8.62 -8.68 -21.96
N LYS A 260 8.41 -9.99 -22.12
CA LYS A 260 7.11 -10.52 -22.50
C LYS A 260 6.03 -10.10 -21.49
N SER A 261 6.32 -10.22 -20.20
CA SER A 261 5.39 -9.82 -19.14
C SER A 261 5.13 -8.31 -19.15
N ILE A 262 6.14 -7.48 -19.43
CA ILE A 262 5.99 -6.01 -19.59
C ILE A 262 5.05 -5.68 -20.75
N LEU A 263 5.35 -6.18 -21.95
CA LEU A 263 4.57 -5.91 -23.17
C LEU A 263 3.12 -6.36 -23.02
N GLN A 264 2.94 -7.59 -22.50
CA GLN A 264 1.61 -8.14 -22.27
C GLN A 264 0.83 -7.31 -21.23
N THR A 265 1.48 -6.86 -20.16
CA THR A 265 0.81 -6.04 -19.13
C THR A 265 0.40 -4.67 -19.68
N ARG A 266 1.27 -4.00 -20.43
CA ARG A 266 0.94 -2.71 -21.08
C ARG A 266 -0.24 -2.85 -22.03
N GLN A 267 -0.25 -3.91 -22.83
CA GLN A 267 -1.34 -4.18 -23.77
C GLN A 267 -2.68 -4.40 -23.05
N GLU A 268 -2.70 -5.23 -22.02
CA GLU A 268 -3.94 -5.58 -21.31
C GLU A 268 -4.49 -4.41 -20.49
N LEU A 269 -3.62 -3.67 -19.79
CA LEU A 269 -4.02 -2.48 -19.01
C LEU A 269 -4.16 -1.21 -19.88
N ARG A 270 -3.93 -1.31 -21.20
CA ARG A 270 -3.98 -0.18 -22.16
C ARG A 270 -3.08 1.00 -21.75
N LEU A 271 -1.95 0.70 -21.12
CA LEU A 271 -0.96 1.69 -20.71
C LEU A 271 -0.09 2.06 -21.92
N HIS A 272 -0.13 3.31 -22.35
CA HIS A 272 0.67 3.76 -23.50
C HIS A 272 2.16 3.86 -23.13
N SER A 273 3.05 3.12 -23.79
CA SER A 273 4.45 3.55 -23.95
C SER A 273 4.63 4.23 -25.30
N THR A 274 5.61 5.12 -25.42
CA THR A 274 5.92 5.74 -26.71
C THR A 274 7.23 5.25 -27.32
N THR A 275 8.12 4.56 -26.58
CA THR A 275 9.50 4.31 -27.04
C THR A 275 10.10 3.00 -26.61
N THR A 276 9.70 2.49 -25.45
CA THR A 276 10.32 1.32 -24.87
C THR A 276 9.73 0.04 -25.45
N GLU A 277 8.44 -0.01 -25.80
CA GLU A 277 7.82 -1.20 -26.41
C GLU A 277 8.58 -1.72 -27.65
N GLU A 278 8.83 -0.89 -28.65
CA GLU A 278 9.54 -1.32 -29.88
C GLU A 278 10.96 -1.81 -29.57
N VAL A 279 11.69 -1.09 -28.72
CA VAL A 279 13.05 -1.50 -28.31
C VAL A 279 13.02 -2.82 -27.53
N LEU A 280 12.04 -3.00 -26.65
CA LEU A 280 11.88 -4.23 -25.88
C LEU A 280 11.52 -5.40 -26.79
N GLU A 281 10.67 -5.20 -27.80
CA GLU A 281 10.37 -6.22 -28.82
C GLU A 281 11.64 -6.65 -29.57
N GLU A 282 12.46 -5.69 -30.02
CA GLU A 282 13.75 -5.99 -30.67
C GLU A 282 14.69 -6.79 -29.75
N ILE A 283 14.74 -6.46 -28.45
CA ILE A 283 15.52 -7.21 -27.45
C ILE A 283 14.93 -8.61 -27.27
N HIS A 284 13.61 -8.74 -27.18
CA HIS A 284 12.93 -10.01 -26.95
C HIS A 284 13.18 -11.02 -28.07
N GLU A 285 13.20 -10.53 -29.31
CA GLU A 285 13.42 -11.35 -30.50
C GLU A 285 14.91 -11.55 -30.85
N ASP A 286 15.81 -11.03 -30.03
CA ASP A 286 17.26 -10.99 -30.28
C ASP A 286 17.64 -10.37 -31.63
N ARG A 287 16.84 -9.40 -32.07
CA ARG A 287 17.05 -8.65 -33.33
C ARG A 287 17.74 -7.32 -33.11
N LEU A 288 17.93 -6.91 -31.86
CA LEU A 288 18.52 -5.62 -31.52
C LEU A 288 19.98 -5.51 -31.97
N ASP A 289 20.21 -4.82 -33.09
CA ASP A 289 21.51 -4.24 -33.40
C ASP A 289 21.62 -2.90 -32.67
N LEU A 290 22.24 -2.94 -31.48
CA LEU A 290 22.43 -1.76 -30.64
C LEU A 290 23.10 -0.60 -31.40
N LYS A 291 24.04 -0.88 -32.31
CA LYS A 291 24.75 0.19 -33.03
C LYS A 291 23.85 0.83 -34.09
N ALA A 292 23.11 0.02 -34.84
CA ALA A 292 22.13 0.54 -35.80
C ALA A 292 21.03 1.34 -35.09
N ARG A 293 20.52 0.83 -33.96
CA ARG A 293 19.46 1.48 -33.18
C ARG A 293 19.92 2.79 -32.56
N VAL A 294 21.16 2.85 -32.05
CA VAL A 294 21.77 4.12 -31.59
C VAL A 294 21.75 5.17 -32.69
N LEU A 295 22.17 4.81 -33.91
CA LEU A 295 22.22 5.74 -35.04
C LEU A 295 20.83 6.25 -35.41
N GLU A 296 19.83 5.36 -35.40
CA GLU A 296 18.43 5.71 -35.65
C GLU A 296 17.89 6.67 -34.59
N ILE A 297 18.07 6.34 -33.30
CA ILE A 297 17.62 7.18 -32.19
C ILE A 297 18.29 8.55 -32.24
N ILE A 298 19.61 8.62 -32.46
CA ILE A 298 20.34 9.89 -32.59
C ILE A 298 19.71 10.75 -33.68
N LYS A 299 19.41 10.17 -34.84
CA LYS A 299 18.77 10.87 -35.95
C LYS A 299 17.36 11.35 -35.57
N GLU A 300 16.54 10.49 -34.96
CA GLU A 300 15.20 10.86 -34.50
C GLU A 300 15.24 12.04 -33.51
N VAL A 301 16.18 11.99 -32.56
CA VAL A 301 16.38 13.05 -31.56
C VAL A 301 16.76 14.37 -32.21
N GLU A 302 17.68 14.37 -33.18
CA GLU A 302 18.08 15.56 -33.93
C GLU A 302 16.91 16.19 -34.71
N GLU A 303 16.13 15.36 -35.40
CA GLU A 303 14.94 15.80 -36.13
C GLU A 303 13.90 16.41 -35.19
N LYS A 304 13.62 15.75 -34.04
CA LYS A 304 12.69 16.25 -33.04
C LYS A 304 13.15 17.55 -32.39
N ILE A 305 14.42 17.67 -32.02
CA ILE A 305 14.97 18.91 -31.46
C ILE A 305 14.75 20.05 -32.45
N SER A 306 15.10 19.85 -33.72
CA SER A 306 14.93 20.86 -34.76
C SER A 306 13.46 21.30 -34.90
N ALA A 307 12.53 20.35 -34.93
CA ALA A 307 11.09 20.62 -35.03
C ALA A 307 10.53 21.34 -33.79
N ILE A 308 11.00 21.01 -32.58
CA ILE A 308 10.59 21.67 -31.34
C ILE A 308 11.12 23.12 -31.32
N GLU A 309 12.37 23.34 -31.68
CA GLU A 309 12.97 24.68 -31.72
C GLU A 309 12.25 25.61 -32.72
N GLU A 310 11.86 25.09 -33.88
CA GLU A 310 11.06 25.83 -34.85
C GLU A 310 9.72 26.28 -34.24
N LYS A 311 8.99 25.35 -33.61
CA LYS A 311 7.71 25.64 -32.94
C LYS A 311 7.88 26.64 -31.78
N ILE A 312 8.94 26.55 -31.00
CA ILE A 312 9.26 27.51 -29.93
C ILE A 312 9.48 28.90 -30.52
N ASN A 313 10.22 29.01 -31.62
CA ASN A 313 10.46 30.29 -32.28
C ASN A 313 9.16 30.91 -32.82
N GLN A 314 8.26 30.10 -33.38
CA GLN A 314 6.94 30.55 -33.81
C GLN A 314 6.11 31.09 -32.64
N LEU A 315 6.00 30.33 -31.54
CA LEU A 315 5.28 30.78 -30.34
C LEU A 315 5.84 32.08 -29.75
N LYS A 316 7.18 32.20 -29.69
CA LYS A 316 7.84 33.41 -29.22
C LYS A 316 7.57 34.62 -30.13
N ALA A 317 7.50 34.41 -31.45
CA ALA A 317 7.13 35.45 -32.40
C ALA A 317 5.68 35.92 -32.22
N ASP A 318 4.79 35.01 -31.85
CA ASP A 318 3.39 35.30 -31.53
C ASP A 318 3.20 35.89 -30.11
N GLY A 319 4.29 36.10 -29.36
CA GLY A 319 4.25 36.63 -27.99
C GLY A 319 3.80 35.63 -26.92
N VAL A 320 3.72 34.34 -27.25
CA VAL A 320 3.32 33.27 -26.34
C VAL A 320 4.52 32.82 -25.50
N SER A 321 4.34 32.81 -24.17
CA SER A 321 5.36 32.32 -23.25
C SER A 321 5.49 30.80 -23.31
N VAL A 322 6.73 30.30 -23.39
CA VAL A 322 7.02 28.86 -23.34
C VAL A 322 7.52 28.50 -21.93
N PRO A 323 7.00 27.43 -21.30
CA PRO A 323 7.46 27.02 -19.97
C PRO A 323 8.96 26.77 -19.91
N ALA A 324 9.65 27.28 -18.88
CA ALA A 324 11.09 27.09 -18.68
C ALA A 324 11.50 25.60 -18.58
N SER A 325 10.57 24.72 -18.20
CA SER A 325 10.78 23.27 -18.21
C SER A 325 11.09 22.72 -19.60
N VAL A 326 10.51 23.29 -20.67
CA VAL A 326 10.80 22.89 -22.06
C VAL A 326 12.25 23.18 -22.42
N ASP A 327 12.75 24.38 -22.10
CA ASP A 327 14.14 24.78 -22.34
C ASP A 327 15.12 23.90 -21.53
N SER A 328 14.80 23.60 -20.28
CA SER A 328 15.60 22.70 -19.44
C SER A 328 15.66 21.28 -20.01
N LEU A 329 14.52 20.74 -20.46
CA LEU A 329 14.44 19.40 -21.07
C LEU A 329 15.21 19.34 -22.38
N LEU A 330 15.10 20.35 -23.25
CA LEU A 330 15.89 20.43 -24.49
C LEU A 330 17.39 20.52 -24.22
N THR A 331 17.80 21.31 -23.22
CA THR A 331 19.20 21.45 -22.83
C THR A 331 19.76 20.10 -22.36
N ASN A 332 19.04 19.40 -21.49
CA ASN A 332 19.43 18.06 -21.03
C ASN A 332 19.45 17.04 -22.18
N GLY A 333 18.42 17.08 -23.04
CA GLY A 333 18.33 16.22 -24.23
C GLY A 333 19.53 16.38 -25.16
N LYS A 334 19.89 17.62 -25.49
CA LYS A 334 21.08 17.95 -26.31
C LYS A 334 22.38 17.47 -25.64
N LYS A 335 22.52 17.67 -24.33
CA LYS A 335 23.69 17.20 -23.59
C LYS A 335 23.84 15.68 -23.69
N HIS A 336 22.75 14.93 -23.50
CA HIS A 336 22.75 13.48 -23.66
C HIS A 336 23.05 13.05 -25.10
N LEU A 337 22.47 13.74 -26.09
CA LEU A 337 22.75 13.49 -27.50
C LEU A 337 24.25 13.59 -27.83
N GLU A 338 24.91 14.66 -27.39
CA GLU A 338 26.35 14.87 -27.61
C GLU A 338 27.19 13.80 -26.89
N ASN A 339 26.84 13.45 -25.65
CA ASN A 339 27.50 12.35 -24.93
C ASN A 339 27.32 11.00 -25.65
N GLY A 340 26.14 10.76 -26.24
CA GLY A 340 25.83 9.55 -27.00
C GLY A 340 26.67 9.45 -28.26
N LYS A 341 26.79 10.54 -29.02
CA LYS A 341 27.67 10.62 -30.20
C LYS A 341 29.14 10.40 -29.84
N ALA A 342 29.60 10.99 -28.74
CA ALA A 342 30.97 10.80 -28.25
C ALA A 342 31.24 9.33 -27.87
N ALA A 343 30.34 8.70 -27.10
CA ALA A 343 30.44 7.30 -26.73
C ALA A 343 30.41 6.36 -27.96
N LEU A 344 29.59 6.69 -28.97
CA LEU A 344 29.55 5.94 -30.23
C LEU A 344 30.89 6.02 -30.99
N GLY A 345 31.53 7.20 -31.00
CA GLY A 345 32.86 7.39 -31.58
C GLY A 345 33.97 6.65 -30.83
N GLU A 346 33.79 6.41 -29.52
CA GLU A 346 34.67 5.59 -28.68
C GLU A 346 34.37 4.07 -28.77
N GLU A 347 33.46 3.65 -29.65
CA GLU A 347 32.96 2.26 -29.77
C GLU A 347 32.33 1.69 -28.48
N LYS A 348 31.91 2.55 -27.55
CA LYS A 348 31.16 2.17 -26.34
C LYS A 348 29.67 2.13 -26.67
N ILE A 349 29.27 1.09 -27.39
CA ILE A 349 27.94 0.99 -28.01
C ILE A 349 26.83 0.99 -26.96
N GLY A 350 26.99 0.26 -25.86
CA GLY A 350 26.00 0.28 -24.79
C GLY A 350 25.85 1.69 -24.21
N ARG A 351 26.97 2.36 -23.89
CA ARG A 351 26.91 3.71 -23.32
C ARG A 351 26.28 4.70 -24.29
N ALA A 352 26.56 4.56 -25.59
CA ALA A 352 25.93 5.37 -26.63
C ALA A 352 24.40 5.17 -26.65
N PHE A 353 23.95 3.93 -26.53
CA PHE A 353 22.52 3.57 -26.45
C PHE A 353 21.83 4.18 -25.24
N GLY A 354 22.41 4.07 -24.05
CA GLY A 354 21.84 4.68 -22.85
C GLY A 354 21.71 6.21 -22.96
N GLN A 355 22.74 6.89 -23.49
CA GLN A 355 22.69 8.33 -23.72
C GLN A 355 21.66 8.73 -24.79
N ALA A 356 21.56 7.97 -25.88
CA ALA A 356 20.60 8.22 -26.95
C ALA A 356 19.15 8.09 -26.44
N MET A 357 18.84 7.05 -25.66
CA MET A 357 17.52 6.88 -25.02
C MET A 357 17.19 8.00 -24.04
N ALA A 358 18.16 8.41 -23.22
CA ALA A 358 17.99 9.54 -22.29
C ALA A 358 17.71 10.86 -23.04
N ALA A 359 18.40 11.10 -24.15
CA ALA A 359 18.15 12.25 -25.01
C ALA A 359 16.72 12.22 -25.58
N LEU A 360 16.30 11.07 -26.11
CA LEU A 360 14.97 10.86 -26.68
C LEU A 360 13.85 11.09 -25.66
N LYS A 361 13.99 10.56 -24.44
CA LYS A 361 13.01 10.79 -23.35
C LYS A 361 12.86 12.28 -23.02
N ASN A 362 13.97 13.00 -22.86
CA ASN A 362 13.93 14.45 -22.57
C ASN A 362 13.25 15.24 -23.71
N VAL A 363 13.61 14.94 -24.96
CA VAL A 363 13.09 15.64 -26.13
C VAL A 363 11.61 15.35 -26.35
N ARG A 364 11.14 14.12 -26.14
CA ARG A 364 9.71 13.78 -26.21
C ARG A 364 8.90 14.44 -25.10
N ASN A 365 9.44 14.52 -23.88
CA ASN A 365 8.78 15.26 -22.80
C ASN A 365 8.65 16.75 -23.13
N ALA A 366 9.70 17.36 -23.69
CA ALA A 366 9.64 18.73 -24.20
C ALA A 366 8.58 18.88 -25.30
N GLN A 367 8.54 17.95 -26.26
CA GLN A 367 7.55 17.91 -27.34
C GLN A 367 6.11 17.84 -26.78
N ASN A 368 5.85 16.93 -25.84
CA ASN A 368 4.52 16.73 -25.25
C ASN A 368 4.04 17.97 -24.48
N ILE A 369 4.92 18.60 -23.70
CA ILE A 369 4.58 19.86 -23.02
C ILE A 369 4.26 20.94 -24.05
N LEU A 370 5.09 21.06 -25.08
CA LEU A 370 4.91 22.05 -26.14
C LEU A 370 3.62 21.80 -26.95
N GLU A 371 3.26 20.55 -27.22
CA GLU A 371 2.02 20.19 -27.90
C GLU A 371 0.79 20.55 -27.07
N ARG A 372 0.84 20.40 -25.74
CA ARG A 372 -0.23 20.88 -24.85
C ARG A 372 -0.36 22.41 -24.89
N VAL A 373 0.76 23.13 -24.89
CA VAL A 373 0.78 24.60 -25.04
C VAL A 373 0.18 25.00 -26.39
N LEU A 374 0.60 24.36 -27.48
CA LEU A 374 0.06 24.61 -28.83
C LEU A 374 -1.44 24.30 -28.92
N LYS A 375 -1.89 23.21 -28.28
CA LYS A 375 -3.29 22.85 -28.22
C LYS A 375 -4.11 23.88 -27.44
N GLY A 376 -3.62 24.29 -26.27
CA GLY A 376 -4.24 25.34 -25.47
C GLY A 376 -4.30 26.66 -26.22
N TYR A 377 -3.19 27.07 -26.85
CA TYR A 377 -3.10 28.28 -27.66
C TYR A 377 -4.07 28.28 -28.85
N LYS A 378 -4.23 27.15 -29.55
CA LYS A 378 -5.09 27.07 -30.75
C LYS A 378 -6.57 26.81 -30.45
N GLU A 379 -6.87 25.87 -29.55
CA GLU A 379 -8.24 25.37 -29.37
C GLU A 379 -9.00 26.07 -28.24
N LEU A 380 -8.31 26.46 -27.16
CA LEU A 380 -8.98 26.95 -25.96
C LEU A 380 -9.72 28.29 -26.19
N PRO A 381 -9.19 29.26 -26.97
CA PRO A 381 -9.93 30.47 -27.30
C PRO A 381 -11.27 30.21 -28.01
N GLU A 382 -11.29 29.31 -29.00
CA GLU A 382 -12.53 28.93 -29.71
C GLU A 382 -13.52 28.20 -28.79
N LYS A 383 -13.02 27.30 -27.92
CA LYS A 383 -13.87 26.55 -26.99
C LYS A 383 -14.52 27.43 -25.92
N ILE A 384 -13.82 28.47 -25.44
CA ILE A 384 -14.38 29.44 -24.49
C ILE A 384 -15.51 30.24 -25.14
N LEU A 385 -15.36 30.62 -26.42
CA LEU A 385 -16.45 31.30 -27.14
C LEU A 385 -17.72 30.43 -27.14
N GLY A 386 -17.59 29.12 -27.37
CA GLY A 386 -18.71 28.19 -27.26
C GLY A 386 -19.34 28.17 -25.86
N LEU A 387 -18.54 28.03 -24.78
CA LEU A 387 -19.09 28.08 -23.41
C LEU A 387 -19.77 29.42 -23.08
N LYS A 388 -19.29 30.53 -23.64
CA LYS A 388 -19.92 31.84 -23.48
C LYS A 388 -21.27 31.91 -24.21
N GLU A 389 -21.37 31.29 -25.38
CA GLU A 389 -22.63 31.16 -26.12
C GLU A 389 -23.63 30.30 -25.33
N ASP A 390 -23.20 29.13 -24.84
CA ASP A 390 -24.01 28.23 -23.99
C ASP A 390 -24.53 28.98 -22.74
N LEU A 391 -23.63 29.70 -22.05
CA LEU A 391 -23.98 30.46 -20.86
C LEU A 391 -24.91 31.64 -21.17
N ALA A 392 -24.79 32.27 -22.34
CA ALA A 392 -25.70 33.31 -22.80
C ALA A 392 -27.10 32.75 -23.11
N GLU A 393 -27.19 31.55 -23.69
CA GLU A 393 -28.46 30.85 -23.89
C GLU A 393 -29.12 30.51 -22.54
N ILE A 394 -28.36 29.94 -21.61
CA ILE A 394 -28.81 29.66 -20.24
C ILE A 394 -29.33 30.93 -19.57
N LYS A 395 -28.62 32.06 -19.72
CA LYS A 395 -29.07 33.35 -19.20
C LYS A 395 -30.42 33.76 -19.79
N GLY A 396 -30.62 33.59 -21.09
CA GLY A 396 -31.92 33.83 -21.75
C GLY A 396 -33.04 32.95 -21.19
N LYS A 397 -32.76 31.65 -20.98
CA LYS A 397 -33.72 30.72 -20.33
C LYS A 397 -34.07 31.17 -18.92
N ILE A 398 -33.07 31.50 -18.11
CA ILE A 398 -33.23 32.06 -16.75
C ILE A 398 -34.12 33.32 -16.80
N GLU A 399 -33.81 34.31 -17.65
CA GLU A 399 -34.60 35.54 -17.78
C GLU A 399 -36.05 35.28 -18.19
N SER A 400 -36.29 34.28 -19.04
CA SER A 400 -37.64 33.88 -19.49
C SER A 400 -38.50 33.25 -18.38
N LEU A 401 -37.87 32.61 -17.38
CA LEU A 401 -38.52 31.96 -16.24
C LEU A 401 -38.93 32.95 -15.13
N GLY A 402 -38.43 34.20 -15.16
CA GLY A 402 -38.86 35.27 -14.26
C GLY A 402 -38.45 35.08 -12.78
N GLN A 403 -39.30 35.49 -11.83
CA GLN A 403 -38.97 35.53 -10.39
C GLN A 403 -38.97 34.15 -9.67
N ALA A 404 -39.27 33.05 -10.36
CA ALA A 404 -39.42 31.71 -9.77
C ALA A 404 -38.13 30.86 -9.79
N ILE A 405 -36.96 31.47 -9.99
CA ILE A 405 -35.70 30.73 -10.17
C ILE A 405 -35.05 30.46 -8.81
N PRO A 406 -34.75 29.20 -8.49
CA PRO A 406 -34.10 28.84 -7.23
C PRO A 406 -32.69 29.42 -7.08
N GLU A 407 -32.30 29.75 -5.84
CA GLU A 407 -30.99 30.36 -5.55
C GLU A 407 -29.81 29.49 -5.93
N GLU A 408 -29.97 28.17 -5.93
CA GLU A 408 -28.95 27.22 -6.38
C GLU A 408 -28.58 27.46 -7.86
N ILE A 409 -29.56 27.72 -8.73
CA ILE A 409 -29.33 28.00 -10.15
C ILE A 409 -28.59 29.34 -10.31
N LYS A 410 -29.00 30.37 -9.57
CA LYS A 410 -28.30 31.67 -9.59
C LYS A 410 -26.87 31.57 -9.07
N ARG A 411 -26.63 30.72 -8.07
CA ARG A 411 -25.29 30.48 -7.53
C ARG A 411 -24.41 29.78 -8.57
N LEU A 412 -24.87 28.68 -9.13
CA LEU A 412 -24.15 27.92 -10.16
C LEU A 412 -23.87 28.78 -11.40
N PHE A 413 -24.81 29.65 -11.80
CA PHE A 413 -24.60 30.57 -12.92
C PHE A 413 -23.44 31.55 -12.66
N ARG A 414 -23.39 32.17 -11.46
CA ARG A 414 -22.27 33.04 -11.07
C ARG A 414 -20.95 32.29 -10.99
N GLU A 415 -20.95 31.07 -10.44
CA GLU A 415 -19.76 30.22 -10.40
C GLU A 415 -19.25 29.91 -11.82
N ALA A 416 -20.14 29.64 -12.78
CA ALA A 416 -19.75 29.45 -14.18
C ALA A 416 -19.13 30.71 -14.80
N GLU A 417 -19.72 31.90 -14.58
CA GLU A 417 -19.17 33.18 -15.05
C GLU A 417 -17.78 33.45 -14.46
N GLU A 418 -17.61 33.24 -13.15
CA GLU A 418 -16.32 33.41 -12.47
C GLU A 418 -15.24 32.49 -13.02
N GLU A 419 -15.58 31.22 -13.26
CA GLU A 419 -14.64 30.26 -13.81
C GLU A 419 -14.24 30.63 -15.25
N ILE A 420 -15.19 31.02 -16.12
CA ILE A 420 -14.88 31.49 -17.48
C ILE A 420 -13.96 32.72 -17.46
N ASN A 421 -14.23 33.70 -16.59
CA ASN A 421 -13.38 34.90 -16.45
C ASN A 421 -11.95 34.55 -16.01
N LYS A 422 -11.78 33.56 -15.12
CA LYS A 422 -10.46 33.05 -14.75
C LYS A 422 -9.74 32.44 -15.94
N VAL A 423 -10.43 31.69 -16.80
CA VAL A 423 -9.83 31.14 -18.03
C VAL A 423 -9.28 32.25 -18.92
N GLU A 424 -10.03 33.34 -19.14
CA GLU A 424 -9.57 34.45 -19.99
C GLU A 424 -8.38 35.21 -19.40
N SER A 425 -8.37 35.43 -18.09
CA SER A 425 -7.22 36.03 -17.39
C SER A 425 -5.97 35.16 -17.58
N LEU A 426 -6.09 33.86 -17.34
CA LEU A 426 -4.98 32.91 -17.46
C LEU A 426 -4.49 32.76 -18.90
N LEU A 427 -5.39 32.82 -19.89
CA LEU A 427 -5.01 32.86 -21.30
C LEU A 427 -4.16 34.10 -21.63
N SER A 428 -4.50 35.27 -21.08
CA SER A 428 -3.72 36.50 -21.28
C SER A 428 -2.33 36.42 -20.62
N GLU A 429 -2.21 35.65 -19.55
CA GLU A 429 -0.94 35.35 -18.85
C GLU A 429 -0.18 34.17 -19.48
N SER A 430 -0.72 33.55 -20.54
CA SER A 430 -0.19 32.33 -21.17
C SER A 430 -0.14 31.09 -20.24
N ASP A 431 -0.95 31.05 -19.18
CA ASP A 431 -1.09 29.86 -18.32
C ASP A 431 -2.21 28.92 -18.83
N PHE A 432 -1.92 28.23 -19.93
CA PHE A 432 -2.87 27.36 -20.61
C PHE A 432 -3.29 26.13 -19.78
N ARG A 433 -2.44 25.67 -18.85
CA ARG A 433 -2.76 24.50 -18.02
C ARG A 433 -3.86 24.85 -17.05
N GLU A 434 -3.66 25.94 -16.31
CA GLU A 434 -4.62 26.39 -15.32
C GLU A 434 -5.91 26.89 -15.99
N ALA A 435 -5.77 27.56 -17.15
CA ALA A 435 -6.89 27.93 -18.00
C ALA A 435 -7.73 26.69 -18.41
N TRP A 436 -7.11 25.59 -18.83
CA TRP A 436 -7.84 24.36 -19.19
C TRP A 436 -8.57 23.73 -17.99
N ARG A 437 -7.97 23.79 -16.78
CA ARG A 437 -8.61 23.30 -15.56
C ARG A 437 -9.89 24.07 -15.25
N HIS A 438 -9.82 25.39 -15.28
CA HIS A 438 -10.98 26.26 -15.07
C HIS A 438 -12.03 26.08 -16.18
N PHE A 439 -11.61 25.85 -17.43
CA PHE A 439 -12.51 25.52 -18.54
C PHE A 439 -13.32 24.24 -18.28
N GLU A 440 -12.68 23.15 -17.82
CA GLU A 440 -13.41 21.90 -17.51
C GLU A 440 -14.36 22.05 -16.32
N ILE A 441 -14.01 22.89 -15.34
CA ILE A 441 -14.91 23.22 -14.22
C ILE A 441 -16.12 24.00 -14.74
N ALA A 442 -15.91 25.07 -15.49
CA ALA A 442 -16.98 25.87 -16.10
C ALA A 442 -17.93 25.00 -16.93
N LYS A 443 -17.37 24.13 -17.78
CA LYS A 443 -18.13 23.17 -18.59
C LYS A 443 -18.99 22.21 -17.75
N LYS A 444 -18.45 21.67 -16.65
CA LYS A 444 -19.22 20.82 -15.72
C LYS A 444 -20.37 21.58 -15.06
N ILE A 445 -20.13 22.82 -14.63
CA ILE A 445 -21.14 23.68 -14.02
C ILE A 445 -22.24 24.02 -15.03
N ILE A 446 -21.89 24.41 -16.25
CA ILE A 446 -22.82 24.70 -17.35
C ILE A 446 -23.69 23.48 -17.65
N LYS A 447 -23.10 22.29 -17.80
CA LYS A 447 -23.87 21.06 -18.02
C LYS A 447 -24.83 20.74 -16.87
N LYS A 448 -24.44 21.06 -15.64
CA LYS A 448 -25.30 20.91 -14.45
C LYS A 448 -26.46 21.92 -14.47
N LEU A 449 -26.20 23.16 -14.89
CA LEU A 449 -27.20 24.21 -15.07
C LEU A 449 -28.23 23.83 -16.14
N GLU A 450 -27.78 23.35 -17.30
CA GLU A 450 -28.65 22.84 -18.37
C GLU A 450 -29.58 21.76 -17.83
N HIS A 451 -29.02 20.74 -17.16
CA HIS A 451 -29.81 19.65 -16.59
C HIS A 451 -30.86 20.13 -15.57
N PHE A 452 -30.54 21.14 -14.75
CA PHE A 452 -31.52 21.69 -13.82
C PHE A 452 -32.62 22.50 -14.51
N LEU A 453 -32.27 23.26 -15.54
CA LEU A 453 -33.22 24.06 -16.29
C LEU A 453 -34.17 23.18 -17.12
N ASP A 454 -33.65 22.13 -17.76
CA ASP A 454 -34.47 21.17 -18.51
C ASP A 454 -35.54 20.53 -17.60
N ARG A 455 -35.17 20.14 -16.38
CA ARG A 455 -36.11 19.58 -15.39
C ARG A 455 -37.17 20.57 -14.93
N LEU A 456 -36.80 21.85 -14.81
CA LEU A 456 -37.75 22.93 -14.49
C LEU A 456 -38.73 23.18 -15.64
N GLU A 457 -38.27 23.11 -16.88
CA GLU A 457 -39.11 23.19 -18.08
C GLU A 457 -40.08 21.99 -18.18
N GLU A 458 -39.65 20.80 -17.74
CA GLU A 458 -40.47 19.59 -17.64
C GLU A 458 -41.48 19.62 -16.47
N GLY A 459 -41.46 20.66 -15.63
CA GLY A 459 -42.42 20.87 -14.55
C GLY A 459 -42.13 20.05 -13.28
N GLU A 460 -40.90 19.59 -13.08
CA GLU A 460 -40.47 18.96 -11.83
C GLU A 460 -40.16 20.03 -10.76
N GLU A 461 -40.79 19.95 -9.57
CA GLU A 461 -40.39 20.77 -8.41
C GLU A 461 -38.96 20.42 -8.00
N LEU A 462 -38.10 21.43 -7.84
CA LEU A 462 -36.73 21.26 -7.38
C LEU A 462 -36.73 20.62 -5.99
N ILE A 463 -35.84 19.64 -5.79
CA ILE A 463 -35.69 18.87 -4.53
C ILE A 463 -35.60 19.78 -3.29
N GLU A 464 -35.13 21.02 -3.47
CA GLU A 464 -35.02 22.06 -2.44
C GLU A 464 -36.37 22.59 -1.92
N GLU A 465 -37.40 22.73 -2.76
CA GLU A 465 -38.76 23.11 -2.32
C GLU A 465 -39.39 22.01 -1.46
N THR A 466 -39.08 20.74 -1.77
CA THR A 466 -39.49 19.59 -0.97
C THR A 466 -38.79 19.59 0.40
N ILE A 467 -37.52 19.98 0.46
CA ILE A 467 -36.74 20.06 1.71
C ILE A 467 -37.22 21.23 2.59
N GLU A 468 -37.48 22.40 2.01
CA GLU A 468 -37.91 23.59 2.75
C GLU A 468 -39.35 23.42 3.27
N ARG A 469 -40.22 22.75 2.49
CA ARG A 469 -41.56 22.34 2.92
C ARG A 469 -41.51 21.32 4.06
N GLN A 470 -40.54 20.41 4.07
CA GLN A 470 -40.32 19.49 5.20
C GLN A 470 -39.80 20.21 6.45
N ARG A 471 -38.96 21.24 6.30
CA ARG A 471 -38.48 22.07 7.43
C ARG A 471 -39.60 22.84 8.11
N GLU A 472 -40.52 23.44 7.36
CA GLU A 472 -41.66 24.16 7.93
C GLU A 472 -42.63 23.21 8.66
N ILE A 473 -42.88 22.01 8.12
CA ILE A 473 -43.66 20.97 8.81
C ILE A 473 -43.00 20.55 10.13
N LEU A 474 -41.67 20.44 10.15
CA LEU A 474 -40.90 20.12 11.35
C LEU A 474 -40.92 21.24 12.40
N LYS A 475 -40.86 22.52 12.00
CA LYS A 475 -41.00 23.67 12.92
C LYS A 475 -42.40 23.73 13.54
N ASP A 476 -43.45 23.57 12.76
CA ASP A 476 -44.83 23.63 13.25
C ASP A 476 -45.15 22.46 14.19
N ARG A 477 -44.53 21.29 13.97
CA ARG A 477 -44.54 20.17 14.93
C ARG A 477 -43.78 20.48 16.22
N LEU A 478 -42.61 21.11 16.12
CA LEU A 478 -41.81 21.48 17.28
C LEU A 478 -42.55 22.47 18.19
N GLU A 479 -43.29 23.42 17.62
CA GLU A 479 -44.03 24.40 18.41
C GLU A 479 -45.23 23.77 19.12
N ARG A 480 -45.96 22.84 18.47
CA ARG A 480 -47.03 22.06 19.11
C ARG A 480 -46.51 21.15 20.23
N VAL A 481 -45.32 20.56 20.08
CA VAL A 481 -44.68 19.77 21.15
C VAL A 481 -44.30 20.66 22.34
N LYS A 482 -43.82 21.89 22.11
CA LYS A 482 -43.56 22.85 23.19
C LYS A 482 -44.83 23.25 23.93
N ASP A 483 -45.97 23.38 23.25
CA ASP A 483 -47.26 23.68 23.89
C ASP A 483 -47.75 22.52 24.75
N ILE A 484 -47.66 21.28 24.25
CA ILE A 484 -47.96 20.06 25.02
C ILE A 484 -47.10 20.00 26.30
N LEU A 485 -45.81 20.37 26.20
CA LEU A 485 -44.89 20.35 27.32
C LEU A 485 -45.19 21.38 28.42
N ARG A 486 -45.99 22.43 28.13
CA ARG A 486 -46.39 23.45 29.12
C ARG A 486 -47.60 23.08 29.98
N PHE A 487 -48.36 22.04 29.62
CA PHE A 487 -49.50 21.57 30.41
C PHE A 487 -49.07 20.65 31.56
N LYS A 488 -49.70 20.83 32.74
CA LYS A 488 -49.39 20.09 33.98
C LYS A 488 -50.25 18.83 34.20
N ARG A 489 -51.33 18.63 33.45
CA ARG A 489 -52.21 17.45 33.58
C ARG A 489 -52.18 16.61 32.30
N LEU A 490 -52.26 15.28 32.49
CA LEU A 490 -52.02 14.24 31.47
C LEU A 490 -53.19 14.07 30.49
N ASP A 491 -54.42 14.26 30.96
CA ASP A 491 -55.65 14.16 30.18
C ASP A 491 -55.76 15.24 29.10
N GLU A 492 -55.38 16.48 29.42
CA GLU A 492 -55.34 17.60 28.45
C GLU A 492 -54.23 17.42 27.38
N ARG A 493 -53.18 16.62 27.66
CA ARG A 493 -52.12 16.30 26.68
C ARG A 493 -52.56 15.29 25.64
N GLU A 494 -53.34 14.28 26.03
CA GLU A 494 -53.75 13.19 25.14
C GLU A 494 -54.71 13.69 24.04
N GLU A 495 -55.63 14.61 24.36
CA GLU A 495 -56.56 15.21 23.39
C GLU A 495 -55.86 16.05 22.30
N LEU A 496 -54.71 16.65 22.62
CA LEU A 496 -53.88 17.41 21.67
C LEU A 496 -53.04 16.50 20.77
N ILE A 497 -52.56 15.37 21.30
CA ILE A 497 -51.82 14.35 20.54
C ILE A 497 -52.70 13.74 19.46
N GLU A 498 -53.99 13.53 19.76
CA GLU A 498 -54.96 12.96 18.81
C GLU A 498 -55.33 13.91 17.65
N LYS A 499 -55.18 15.23 17.86
CA LYS A 499 -55.42 16.26 16.84
C LYS A 499 -54.18 16.59 15.99
N MET A 500 -53.04 15.93 16.21
CA MET A 500 -51.84 16.14 15.41
C MET A 500 -52.04 15.55 14.00
N PRO A 501 -51.69 16.28 12.92
CA PRO A 501 -51.78 15.74 11.58
C PRO A 501 -50.87 14.52 11.42
N GLU A 502 -51.45 13.40 10.94
CA GLU A 502 -50.70 12.20 10.64
C GLU A 502 -49.57 12.50 9.65
N PRO A 503 -48.39 11.88 9.80
CA PRO A 503 -47.30 12.05 8.85
C PRO A 503 -47.78 11.65 7.45
N ILE A 504 -47.57 12.54 6.48
CA ILE A 504 -47.71 12.21 5.05
C ILE A 504 -46.71 11.10 4.77
N ARG A 505 -47.19 9.87 4.65
CA ARG A 505 -46.37 8.73 4.25
C ARG A 505 -46.24 8.77 2.72
N PRO A 506 -45.01 8.75 2.16
CA PRO A 506 -44.84 8.55 0.73
C PRO A 506 -45.48 7.21 0.34
N LYS A 507 -46.11 7.17 -0.84
CA LYS A 507 -46.68 5.93 -1.39
C LYS A 507 -45.61 4.84 -1.38
N GLN A 508 -45.98 3.66 -0.91
CA GLN A 508 -45.08 2.51 -0.82
C GLN A 508 -44.41 2.23 -2.16
N GLY A 509 -43.09 2.39 -2.17
CA GLY A 509 -42.22 2.18 -3.32
C GLY A 509 -40.98 3.03 -3.19
N GLU A 510 -40.12 2.73 -2.20
CA GLU A 510 -38.66 2.96 -2.15
C GLU A 510 -38.20 2.85 -0.69
N GLY A 511 -37.40 1.83 -0.40
CA GLY A 511 -36.95 1.49 0.94
C GLY A 511 -35.69 2.26 1.33
N ILE A 512 -35.79 3.09 2.38
CA ILE A 512 -34.62 3.49 3.17
C ILE A 512 -34.31 2.34 4.14
N ILE A 513 -33.26 1.60 3.85
CA ILE A 513 -32.72 0.54 4.70
C ILE A 513 -31.93 1.21 5.84
N CYS A 514 -32.47 1.21 7.05
CA CYS A 514 -31.68 1.48 8.25
C CYS A 514 -30.79 0.26 8.55
N ALA A 515 -29.47 0.40 8.37
CA ALA A 515 -28.53 -0.69 8.62
C ALA A 515 -28.43 -1.03 10.12
N GLN A 516 -28.39 -2.33 10.44
CA GLN A 516 -28.12 -2.87 11.78
C GLN A 516 -26.63 -2.73 12.11
N VAL A 517 -26.18 -1.52 12.45
CA VAL A 517 -24.80 -1.29 12.92
C VAL A 517 -24.84 -0.88 14.39
N LEU A 518 -24.10 -1.60 15.22
CA LEU A 518 -23.89 -1.27 16.62
C LEU A 518 -23.18 0.09 16.72
N THR A 519 -23.85 1.09 17.29
CA THR A 519 -23.38 2.47 17.32
C THR A 519 -23.07 2.89 18.77
N PRO A 520 -21.79 2.94 19.17
CA PRO A 520 -21.40 3.47 20.48
C PRO A 520 -21.64 4.97 20.54
N ALA A 521 -22.23 5.42 21.63
CA ALA A 521 -22.59 6.81 21.83
C ALA A 521 -22.46 7.23 23.29
N ARG A 522 -22.16 8.51 23.51
CA ARG A 522 -22.15 9.14 24.83
C ARG A 522 -23.35 10.05 24.99
N ASN A 523 -24.02 9.97 26.13
CA ASN A 523 -25.02 10.95 26.49
C ASN A 523 -24.34 12.29 26.77
N ILE A 524 -24.76 13.33 26.07
CA ILE A 524 -24.12 14.64 26.08
C ILE A 524 -24.20 15.29 27.48
N LYS A 525 -25.28 15.01 28.22
CA LYS A 525 -25.55 15.56 29.56
C LYS A 525 -24.99 14.69 30.68
N THR A 526 -25.25 13.39 30.68
CA THR A 526 -24.84 12.50 31.79
C THR A 526 -23.44 11.91 31.62
N LYS A 527 -22.84 12.05 30.43
CA LYS A 527 -21.56 11.43 30.03
C LYS A 527 -21.56 9.89 30.06
N GLU A 528 -22.73 9.26 30.22
CA GLU A 528 -22.95 7.82 30.18
C GLU A 528 -22.67 7.28 28.76
N CYS A 529 -22.06 6.11 28.68
CA CYS A 529 -21.71 5.44 27.41
C CYS A 529 -22.65 4.25 27.17
N ARG A 530 -23.13 4.08 25.93
CA ARG A 530 -24.00 2.97 25.54
C ARG A 530 -23.84 2.62 24.06
N VAL A 531 -23.95 1.34 23.69
CA VAL A 531 -24.03 0.91 22.29
C VAL A 531 -25.48 0.67 21.87
N PHE A 532 -25.92 1.38 20.83
CA PHE A 532 -27.25 1.24 20.24
C PHE A 532 -27.23 0.20 19.12
N LYS A 533 -28.27 -0.63 18.98
CA LYS A 533 -28.33 -1.72 17.98
C LYS A 533 -28.58 -1.24 16.54
N ASN A 534 -28.71 0.06 16.33
CA ASN A 534 -28.97 0.71 15.06
C ASN A 534 -28.26 2.07 14.99
N SER A 535 -28.12 2.59 13.77
CA SER A 535 -27.46 3.87 13.49
C SER A 535 -28.23 5.11 13.97
N CYS A 536 -29.46 4.92 14.44
CA CYS A 536 -30.33 5.99 14.93
C CYS A 536 -30.18 6.14 16.45
N LEU A 537 -29.46 7.17 16.88
CA LEU A 537 -29.28 7.48 18.30
C LEU A 537 -30.49 8.18 18.89
N ALA A 538 -30.81 7.86 20.15
CA ALA A 538 -31.83 8.57 20.91
C ALA A 538 -31.39 10.03 21.18
N GLU A 539 -32.36 10.94 21.31
CA GLU A 539 -32.09 12.36 21.52
C GLU A 539 -31.24 12.59 22.79
N GLY A 540 -30.19 13.42 22.66
CA GLY A 540 -29.22 13.66 23.73
C GLY A 540 -28.03 12.68 23.77
N TRP A 541 -27.94 11.75 22.83
CA TRP A 541 -26.78 10.86 22.63
C TRP A 541 -26.02 11.23 21.36
N GLN A 542 -24.70 11.33 21.45
CA GLN A 542 -23.82 11.64 20.33
C GLN A 542 -22.89 10.46 20.08
N ARG A 543 -22.66 10.13 18.80
CA ARG A 543 -21.70 9.07 18.43
C ARG A 543 -20.35 9.39 19.06
N ASP A 544 -19.84 8.42 19.80
CA ASP A 544 -18.57 8.52 20.51
C ASP A 544 -17.96 7.13 20.52
N LEU A 545 -16.92 6.95 19.70
CA LEU A 545 -16.26 5.65 19.51
C LEU A 545 -15.50 5.21 20.76
N ASP A 546 -15.13 6.14 21.64
CA ASP A 546 -14.46 5.86 22.93
C ASP A 546 -15.40 5.15 23.92
N CYS A 547 -16.73 5.20 23.68
CA CYS A 547 -17.70 4.49 24.51
C CYS A 547 -17.70 2.97 24.32
N ARG A 548 -17.03 2.43 23.30
CA ARG A 548 -16.99 0.98 23.00
C ARG A 548 -16.12 0.20 24.00
N GLU A 549 -15.10 0.80 24.60
CA GLU A 549 -14.21 0.14 25.56
C GLU A 549 -14.81 0.03 26.98
N LYS A 550 -15.73 0.93 27.36
CA LYS A 550 -16.37 0.88 28.68
C LYS A 550 -17.45 -0.19 28.80
N GLU A 551 -18.23 -0.44 27.75
CA GLU A 551 -19.27 -1.49 27.79
C GLU A 551 -18.66 -2.91 27.79
N ASN A 552 -17.52 -3.14 27.13
CA ASN A 552 -16.85 -4.46 27.19
C ASN A 552 -16.22 -4.75 28.56
N ASN A 553 -15.80 -3.72 29.32
CA ASN A 553 -15.34 -3.88 30.69
C ASN A 553 -16.51 -4.02 31.69
N GLU A 554 -17.67 -3.41 31.42
CA GLU A 554 -18.90 -3.58 32.22
C GLU A 554 -19.65 -4.90 31.93
N LEU A 555 -19.54 -5.46 30.71
CA LEU A 555 -20.07 -6.79 30.37
C LEU A 555 -19.20 -7.93 30.94
N LYS A 556 -17.89 -7.77 31.06
CA LYS A 556 -17.04 -8.72 31.81
C LYS A 556 -17.33 -8.71 33.32
N THR A 557 -17.66 -7.54 33.90
CA THR A 557 -18.03 -7.45 35.33
C THR A 557 -19.49 -7.80 35.64
N ARG A 558 -20.35 -8.02 34.62
CA ARG A 558 -21.74 -8.50 34.81
C ARG A 558 -21.95 -9.98 34.52
N LEU A 559 -20.98 -10.65 33.89
CA LEU A 559 -20.97 -12.12 33.75
C LEU A 559 -20.29 -12.83 34.94
N ASP A 560 -19.51 -12.10 35.74
CA ASP A 560 -18.89 -12.56 36.98
C ASP A 560 -19.47 -11.83 38.20
N SER A 561 -20.72 -12.08 38.56
CA SER A 561 -21.12 -12.20 39.98
C SER A 561 -22.60 -12.61 40.16
N PRO A 562 -22.85 -13.69 40.91
CA PRO A 562 -24.18 -14.22 41.20
C PRO A 562 -24.73 -13.76 42.57
N GLY A 563 -26.06 -13.79 42.66
CA GLY A 563 -26.82 -13.98 43.91
C GLY A 563 -27.62 -12.75 44.34
N SER A 564 -28.86 -12.86 44.82
CA SER A 564 -29.54 -13.98 45.48
C SER A 564 -31.08 -13.79 45.29
N GLU A 565 -31.98 -14.75 45.52
CA GLU A 565 -32.05 -15.51 46.75
C GLU A 565 -33.06 -16.67 46.67
N THR A 566 -32.57 -17.87 46.95
CA THR A 566 -33.01 -18.78 48.04
C THR A 566 -31.91 -19.84 48.13
N THR A 567 -31.30 -20.24 49.25
CA THR A 567 -31.36 -19.91 50.68
C THR A 567 -30.21 -20.70 51.28
N THR A 568 -29.37 -20.12 52.15
CA THR A 568 -29.02 -20.69 53.46
C THR A 568 -28.05 -19.78 54.20
N ASP A 569 -28.23 -19.79 55.51
CA ASP A 569 -27.94 -18.73 56.45
C ASP A 569 -26.53 -18.83 57.06
N SER A 570 -25.92 -17.66 57.25
CA SER A 570 -24.99 -17.30 58.32
C SER A 570 -23.72 -18.12 58.58
N LEU A 571 -22.54 -17.55 58.25
CA LEU A 571 -21.34 -17.73 59.08
C LEU A 571 -20.44 -16.46 59.07
N ARG A 572 -20.33 -15.85 60.26
CA ARG A 572 -19.22 -14.99 60.68
C ARG A 572 -18.05 -15.86 61.14
N ASN A 573 -16.83 -15.37 60.86
CA ASN A 573 -15.53 -15.66 61.47
C ASN A 573 -15.01 -17.10 61.42
N PHE A 574 -13.83 -17.32 60.83
CA PHE A 574 -12.72 -17.97 61.52
C PHE A 574 -11.35 -17.60 60.92
N LYS A 575 -10.37 -17.58 61.80
CA LYS A 575 -8.95 -17.19 61.70
C LYS A 575 -8.12 -18.47 61.58
N GLY A 576 -7.01 -18.45 60.83
CA GLY A 576 -5.81 -19.26 61.10
C GLY A 576 -5.63 -20.61 60.36
N GLU A 577 -4.34 -20.99 60.25
CA GLU A 577 -3.69 -22.26 59.86
C GLU A 577 -3.53 -22.49 58.34
N GLU A 578 -2.34 -22.33 57.75
CA GLU A 578 -1.07 -23.11 57.87
C GLU A 578 -1.18 -24.63 57.66
N ASP A 579 -0.23 -25.13 56.86
CA ASP A 579 0.11 -26.50 56.48
C ASP A 579 -0.70 -27.24 55.39
N THR A 580 -0.08 -27.42 54.22
CA THR A 580 0.39 -28.72 53.64
C THR A 580 0.74 -28.55 52.14
N PRO A 581 1.54 -29.45 51.52
CA PRO A 581 2.97 -29.72 51.70
C PRO A 581 3.83 -29.16 50.54
N ARG A 582 5.08 -28.76 50.81
CA ARG A 582 6.09 -28.49 49.77
C ARG A 582 6.41 -29.80 49.05
N ASP A 583 5.88 -29.97 47.85
CA ASP A 583 6.28 -31.04 46.95
C ASP A 583 7.78 -30.90 46.66
N GLU A 584 8.57 -31.95 46.94
CA GLU A 584 10.01 -31.94 46.72
C GLU A 584 10.29 -31.70 45.23
N MET A 585 10.87 -30.56 44.89
CA MET A 585 11.22 -30.22 43.50
C MET A 585 12.32 -31.16 42.99
N THR A 586 11.90 -32.25 42.34
CA THR A 586 12.81 -33.25 41.78
C THR A 586 13.67 -32.60 40.68
N THR A 587 15.00 -32.71 40.80
CA THR A 587 15.94 -32.20 39.79
C THR A 587 16.46 -33.36 38.95
N LYS A 588 16.44 -33.22 37.61
CA LYS A 588 16.89 -34.25 36.68
C LYS A 588 17.91 -33.68 35.69
N THR A 589 19.11 -34.27 35.69
CA THR A 589 20.18 -33.94 34.73
C THR A 589 20.16 -34.92 33.57
N ILE A 590 20.23 -34.42 32.33
CA ILE A 590 20.21 -35.22 31.10
C ILE A 590 21.36 -34.76 30.21
N ASP A 591 22.19 -35.71 29.80
CA ASP A 591 23.25 -35.46 28.82
C ASP A 591 22.70 -35.66 27.40
N LEU A 592 22.80 -34.61 26.59
CA LEU A 592 22.29 -34.55 25.22
C LEU A 592 23.48 -34.37 24.26
N THR A 593 23.55 -35.20 23.24
CA THR A 593 24.57 -35.09 22.18
C THR A 593 23.94 -34.50 20.92
N ALA A 594 24.62 -33.52 20.31
CA ALA A 594 24.29 -32.99 18.99
C ALA A 594 25.34 -33.43 17.99
N LYS A 595 24.89 -34.03 16.88
CA LYS A 595 25.72 -34.35 15.71
C LYS A 595 24.91 -34.12 14.43
N GLN A 596 25.53 -33.97 13.28
CA GLN A 596 24.83 -33.90 12.00
C GLN A 596 24.02 -35.20 11.78
N TRP A 597 22.69 -35.19 11.69
CA TRP A 597 21.72 -34.10 11.91
C TRP A 597 20.67 -34.51 12.96
N GLU A 598 21.14 -35.04 14.09
CA GLU A 598 20.31 -35.58 15.17
C GLU A 598 20.75 -35.11 16.56
N PHE A 599 19.78 -35.07 17.46
CA PHE A 599 19.99 -34.98 18.91
C PHE A 599 19.76 -36.34 19.56
N SER A 600 20.58 -36.71 20.53
CA SER A 600 20.43 -37.99 21.26
C SER A 600 20.64 -37.79 22.77
N PRO A 601 19.69 -38.16 23.64
CA PRO A 601 18.44 -38.88 23.33
C PRO A 601 17.35 -37.99 22.69
N ASN A 602 16.52 -38.59 21.85
CA ASN A 602 15.32 -37.99 21.27
C ASN A 602 14.22 -39.06 21.14
N PRO A 603 13.08 -38.95 21.84
CA PRO A 603 12.65 -37.82 22.67
C PRO A 603 13.32 -37.77 24.05
N ILE A 604 13.36 -36.58 24.64
CA ILE A 604 13.69 -36.37 26.05
C ILE A 604 12.40 -36.50 26.86
N LYS A 605 12.37 -37.31 27.94
CA LYS A 605 11.17 -37.51 28.79
C LYS A 605 11.39 -37.10 30.25
N VAL A 606 10.50 -36.27 30.77
CA VAL A 606 10.53 -35.75 32.16
C VAL A 606 9.11 -35.65 32.73
N LYS A 607 8.96 -35.55 34.06
CA LYS A 607 7.67 -35.32 34.72
C LYS A 607 7.41 -33.83 34.95
N LYS A 608 6.15 -33.43 34.97
CA LYS A 608 5.75 -32.07 35.35
C LYS A 608 6.30 -31.73 36.74
N GLY A 609 6.77 -30.49 36.91
CA GLY A 609 7.40 -30.00 38.15
C GLY A 609 8.88 -30.35 38.29
N THR A 610 9.47 -31.11 37.37
CA THR A 610 10.91 -31.44 37.40
C THR A 610 11.76 -30.22 37.02
N LYS A 611 12.79 -29.89 37.82
CA LYS A 611 13.85 -28.96 37.38
C LYS A 611 14.82 -29.72 36.47
N VAL A 612 14.86 -29.38 35.19
CA VAL A 612 15.67 -30.06 34.19
C VAL A 612 16.99 -29.33 33.98
N ILE A 613 18.09 -30.08 34.00
CA ILE A 613 19.42 -29.62 33.62
C ILE A 613 19.85 -30.40 32.38
N LEU A 614 19.95 -29.73 31.22
CA LEU A 614 20.47 -30.34 30.00
C LEU A 614 21.95 -29.99 29.84
N ASN A 615 22.80 -31.00 29.79
CA ASN A 615 24.20 -30.87 29.40
C ASN A 615 24.32 -31.24 27.93
N ILE A 616 24.53 -30.26 27.06
CA ILE A 616 24.44 -30.45 25.61
C ILE A 616 25.84 -30.34 25.01
N LYS A 617 26.29 -31.41 24.34
CA LYS A 617 27.62 -31.47 23.73
C LYS A 617 27.52 -31.66 22.22
N SER A 618 28.16 -30.77 21.46
CA SER A 618 28.43 -31.02 20.05
C SER A 618 29.65 -31.93 19.89
N ILE A 619 29.56 -32.97 19.06
CA ILE A 619 30.66 -33.91 18.80
C ILE A 619 31.31 -33.75 17.41
N ASP A 620 30.82 -32.86 16.55
CA ASP A 620 31.33 -32.67 15.18
C ASP A 620 31.51 -31.19 14.78
N VAL A 621 30.44 -30.45 14.51
CA VAL A 621 30.43 -29.07 13.98
C VAL A 621 29.69 -28.12 14.93
N ASN A 622 29.70 -26.81 14.63
CA ASN A 622 28.87 -25.89 15.38
C ASN A 622 27.40 -26.25 15.19
N HIS A 623 26.67 -26.41 16.29
CA HIS A 623 25.22 -26.59 16.30
C HIS A 623 24.59 -25.50 17.15
N GLY A 624 23.27 -25.38 17.09
CA GLY A 624 22.49 -24.64 18.07
C GLY A 624 21.51 -25.58 18.76
N PHE A 625 21.07 -25.24 19.96
CA PHE A 625 19.94 -25.91 20.61
C PHE A 625 18.89 -24.87 20.99
N SER A 626 17.71 -24.99 20.39
CA SER A 626 16.58 -24.10 20.64
C SER A 626 15.37 -24.89 21.13
N LEU A 627 14.88 -24.58 22.33
CA LEU A 627 13.64 -25.07 22.93
C LEU A 627 12.77 -23.85 23.32
N PRO A 628 11.93 -23.33 22.40
CA PRO A 628 11.28 -22.02 22.52
C PRO A 628 10.33 -21.87 23.71
N GLU A 629 9.50 -22.89 24.00
CA GLU A 629 8.50 -22.84 25.10
C GLU A 629 9.17 -22.57 26.47
N PHE A 630 10.43 -22.99 26.62
CA PHE A 630 11.20 -22.83 27.87
C PHE A 630 12.26 -21.72 27.76
N ASN A 631 12.23 -20.92 26.70
CA ASN A 631 13.16 -19.82 26.44
C ASN A 631 14.65 -20.24 26.49
N VAL A 632 14.95 -21.44 26.00
CA VAL A 632 16.32 -21.95 25.91
C VAL A 632 16.80 -21.81 24.47
N SER A 633 17.87 -21.04 24.26
CA SER A 633 18.58 -20.94 22.98
C SER A 633 20.09 -20.83 23.26
N ILE A 634 20.88 -21.80 22.82
CA ILE A 634 22.32 -21.89 23.12
C ILE A 634 23.10 -22.34 21.88
N ASP A 635 24.22 -21.68 21.61
CA ASP A 635 25.19 -22.09 20.58
C ASP A 635 26.13 -23.18 21.12
N LEU A 636 26.25 -24.29 20.40
CA LEU A 636 27.05 -25.46 20.75
C LEU A 636 28.33 -25.50 19.91
N LYS A 637 29.49 -25.31 20.55
CA LYS A 637 30.79 -25.46 19.87
C LYS A 637 31.30 -26.92 19.97
N PRO A 638 31.94 -27.46 18.93
CA PRO A 638 32.50 -28.82 18.96
C PRO A 638 33.37 -29.08 20.17
N GLY A 639 33.14 -30.21 20.83
CA GLY A 639 33.92 -30.67 21.98
C GLY A 639 33.61 -29.96 23.31
N LYS A 640 32.80 -28.89 23.31
CA LYS A 640 32.34 -28.20 24.52
C LYS A 640 30.95 -28.68 24.94
N THR A 641 30.76 -28.81 26.24
CA THR A 641 29.45 -29.07 26.84
C THR A 641 28.88 -27.76 27.35
N GLU A 642 27.73 -27.37 26.82
CA GLU A 642 26.96 -26.21 27.26
C GLU A 642 25.79 -26.66 28.15
N LYS A 643 25.33 -25.81 29.05
CA LYS A 643 24.32 -26.17 30.06
C LYS A 643 23.06 -25.31 29.92
N ALA A 644 21.89 -25.95 29.85
CA ALA A 644 20.59 -25.30 29.95
C ALA A 644 19.84 -25.75 31.21
N GLU A 645 19.18 -24.83 31.91
CA GLU A 645 18.32 -25.15 33.06
C GLU A 645 16.92 -24.59 32.84
N PHE A 646 15.88 -25.39 33.06
CA PHE A 646 14.49 -24.94 33.00
C PHE A 646 13.58 -25.78 33.90
N LEU A 647 12.40 -25.25 34.26
CA LEU A 647 11.37 -25.96 35.01
C LEU A 647 10.34 -26.54 34.03
N ALA A 648 10.09 -27.86 34.10
CA ALA A 648 9.07 -28.54 33.32
C ALA A 648 7.65 -28.24 33.86
N SER A 649 7.16 -27.01 33.69
CA SER A 649 5.93 -26.52 34.34
C SER A 649 4.62 -26.95 33.66
N LYS A 650 4.67 -27.43 32.41
CA LYS A 650 3.50 -27.73 31.58
C LYS A 650 3.66 -29.08 30.89
N SER A 651 2.68 -29.98 31.06
CA SER A 651 2.65 -31.29 30.38
C SER A 651 2.38 -31.12 28.89
N GLY A 652 2.98 -31.98 28.05
CA GLY A 652 2.85 -31.90 26.60
C GLY A 652 4.12 -32.28 25.84
N ARG A 653 4.07 -32.12 24.51
CA ARG A 653 5.19 -32.37 23.60
C ARG A 653 5.71 -31.02 23.07
N PHE A 654 6.98 -30.72 23.35
CA PHE A 654 7.62 -29.46 23.02
C PHE A 654 8.79 -29.71 22.06
N PRO A 655 8.72 -29.24 20.81
CA PRO A 655 9.79 -29.45 19.84
C PRO A 655 11.02 -28.60 20.20
N PHE A 656 12.21 -29.17 19.96
CA PHE A 656 13.46 -28.44 19.93
C PHE A 656 14.18 -28.67 18.60
N LYS A 657 14.99 -27.70 18.16
CA LYS A 657 15.66 -27.74 16.85
C LYS A 657 17.07 -27.15 16.89
N CYS A 658 17.83 -27.42 15.83
CA CYS A 658 19.11 -26.76 15.61
C CYS A 658 18.90 -25.30 15.15
N SER A 659 19.48 -24.33 15.86
CA SER A 659 19.36 -22.89 15.57
C SER A 659 20.57 -22.29 14.85
N VAL A 660 21.65 -23.04 14.68
CA VAL A 660 22.88 -22.62 13.98
C VAL A 660 23.08 -23.52 12.76
N PHE A 661 23.32 -22.93 11.60
CA PHE A 661 23.51 -23.69 10.36
C PHE A 661 24.66 -24.69 10.50
N CYS A 662 24.33 -25.97 10.43
CA CYS A 662 25.24 -27.07 10.66
C CYS A 662 25.42 -27.99 9.44
N GLY A 663 25.01 -27.58 8.23
CA GLY A 663 25.16 -28.34 6.98
C GLY A 663 23.83 -28.67 6.28
N ALA A 664 23.86 -29.53 5.25
CA ALA A 664 22.72 -29.77 4.34
C ALA A 664 21.42 -30.27 5.03
N GLY A 665 21.53 -31.05 6.10
CA GLY A 665 20.38 -31.50 6.91
C GLY A 665 19.98 -30.55 8.05
N HIS A 666 20.47 -29.30 8.06
CA HIS A 666 20.18 -28.35 9.13
C HIS A 666 18.68 -28.14 9.36
N GLN A 667 17.90 -27.98 8.28
CA GLN A 667 16.46 -27.73 8.38
C GLN A 667 15.67 -28.91 8.98
N THR A 668 16.20 -30.13 8.93
CA THR A 668 15.52 -31.33 9.45
C THR A 668 16.01 -31.76 10.83
N MET A 669 17.03 -31.11 11.38
CA MET A 669 17.62 -31.43 12.68
C MET A 669 16.71 -30.99 13.85
N THR A 670 15.82 -31.87 14.25
CA THR A 670 14.79 -31.61 15.28
C THR A 670 14.66 -32.75 16.30
N GLY A 671 14.10 -32.44 17.47
CA GLY A 671 13.73 -33.42 18.49
C GLY A 671 12.58 -32.94 19.36
N ALA A 672 12.19 -33.74 20.34
CA ALA A 672 11.05 -33.41 21.21
C ALA A 672 11.34 -33.67 22.69
N LEU A 673 10.96 -32.71 23.52
CA LEU A 673 10.80 -32.85 24.95
C LEU A 673 9.35 -33.27 25.24
N ILE A 674 9.16 -34.36 25.98
CA ILE A 674 7.85 -34.86 26.41
C ILE A 674 7.79 -34.71 27.93
N ILE A 675 6.81 -33.94 28.39
CA ILE A 675 6.51 -33.72 29.81
C ILE A 675 5.23 -34.48 30.15
N GLU A 676 5.38 -35.51 30.97
CA GLU A 676 4.29 -36.36 31.47
C GLU A 676 3.78 -35.84 32.83
N ASP A 677 2.51 -36.11 33.15
CA ASP A 677 1.89 -35.70 34.42
C ASP A 677 2.48 -36.42 35.66
#